data_AF-A0A954GB23-F1
#
_entry.id   AF-A0A954GB23-F1
#
_cell.length_a   1.000
_cell.length_b   1.000
_cell.length_c   1.000
_cell.angle_alpha   90.00
_cell.angle_beta   90.00
_cell.angle_gamma   90.00
#
_symmetry.space_group_name_H-M   'P 1'
#
loop_
_entity.id
_entity.type
_entity.pdbx_description
1 polymer ?
#
loop_
_entity_poly.entity_id
_entity_poly.type
_entity_poly.pdbx_seq_one_letter_code
_entity_poly.pdbx_strand_id
1 'polypeptide(L)'
;MSDRWNQIAAQVRSRLRRLVLLRGLSWTFVAFVGLTWLVGIADFGLHLDATTTRLLLTSGIVGASLIVLWQEVVRPLLISLSDVDVARLIERSQRAFDDRLASAAQFRESHEDVSLGSPDLQRAVVARADEVVDRVDVDRVFSNRPVRHAILAGAMVGLVALVTVLATPQTAQTALRRLAMPFADVPWPRTTDLRLLSSELTPLSDEALRTTAGESLAVYVENRLGELPDDLTLELVFPDDVQQKQTLRSTLLRDTAGESHEVGIVTLLAYRGPLRFRVSGGDDEGTDWRTLDVVPAPTLTSMQIKLQPPSYTHLPESTQAGPGLIEGLVGTHVRLEADVNKPLASAVLHREGLADQQIALSNERQHLVAEFVIEEPGSSWYWIELTDEHGLQEPEPPRYELRGIPDRPPVVYLDEPATDMSVTPDAVVPLRIIAQDDLGLTGLRLRYTDQVVHEEAPNAAMTALELSTLLPTAETSEMDWQLEPLALSPGTRLAYWVEAVDACDVGLESDESAGQIGTSAQRYLDVISTEDKQRELAARQSGLLDTLEAIRDRETQAHDVTSELRIQADVTRQLRPEDVELLKQAELQQRDIRRLVADEASGLLKEVETIQQELAQNHIEDSESSQRLAVLAEELSDLDSRWLPSIEQSLAKARKSIETDRADSADPNQTSASEEAAADLRNAEEAQASALAVLVDAAELLGGWKQRLRLSSELDSIVSDQRGVKEATRDVGQETLGKSASRLSDQQQADLARLADRQRRLAARLDELLKPTEGSSEQVPGESGATDHTADELLSEAREWLTEQDTASQMHQAAESLKRNEIPSAIEAQESVIAALRDFGQRLNESEMTDPDELLSRLGKQQEQVETLRKEQETLARTSQQSLSPTADPARGDQLQRLRKQQSELADEAVKLSRELKRQQSGDASRTAGRAARRMREAQDALDKQQPREVAENQQEALDDLDQLANELAAQQREMEQEQARQQLRELADALRGLADRQTVLREETADLHGRQAERGTWSRSLRRDLNTLKEKQTDLEKNVSIHREQVAELDVVRTVLKSVEELMRESMRLLENQETGESTTQVQQSAVDRLLAVVEVLAPDEEQQSDAGPSGPPAGQPTSEPQSQNRHIAMQLRLLRHMQADINRRTELLGEQAAQDGEGQSSEAQAALAQEQSQVAELSRALLQQFLQSQTPDIQPMLEHEETPE
;
A
#
# COMPACT_ATOMS: atom_id res chain seq x y z
N MET A 1 74.90 95.88 -116.53
CA MET A 1 74.11 95.46 -115.36
C MET A 1 74.76 95.98 -114.09
N SER A 2 74.14 96.97 -113.46
CA SER A 2 74.66 97.77 -112.34
C SER A 2 74.95 96.93 -111.07
N ASP A 3 75.81 97.43 -110.18
CA ASP A 3 76.08 96.85 -108.84
C ASP A 3 74.81 96.55 -108.04
N ARG A 4 73.72 97.25 -108.35
CA ARG A 4 72.41 97.07 -107.74
C ARG A 4 71.78 95.70 -108.01
N TRP A 5 72.01 95.08 -109.17
CA TRP A 5 71.52 93.74 -109.47
C TRP A 5 72.12 92.68 -108.52
N ASN A 6 73.43 92.73 -108.29
CA ASN A 6 74.12 91.78 -107.42
C ASN A 6 73.63 91.90 -105.97
N GLN A 7 73.31 93.11 -105.50
CA GLN A 7 72.73 93.33 -104.18
C GLN A 7 71.32 92.73 -104.06
N ILE A 8 70.46 92.95 -105.05
CA ILE A 8 69.10 92.38 -105.08
C ILE A 8 69.15 90.84 -105.12
N ALA A 9 70.02 90.26 -105.94
CA ALA A 9 70.13 88.82 -106.06
C ALA A 9 70.60 88.13 -104.76
N ALA A 10 71.56 88.74 -104.05
CA ALA A 10 72.02 88.25 -102.75
C ALA A 10 70.91 88.34 -101.67
N GLN A 11 70.13 89.42 -101.66
CA GLN A 11 69.00 89.58 -100.74
C GLN A 11 67.93 88.51 -100.95
N VAL A 12 67.56 88.22 -102.21
CA VAL A 12 66.60 87.16 -102.56
C VAL A 12 67.09 85.79 -102.08
N ARG A 13 68.35 85.42 -102.36
CA ARG A 13 68.91 84.11 -101.93
C ARG A 13 68.90 83.93 -100.42
N SER A 14 69.30 84.94 -99.65
CA SER A 14 69.38 84.83 -98.18
C SER A 14 68.00 84.70 -97.52
N ARG A 15 66.99 85.40 -98.04
CA ARG A 15 65.62 85.37 -97.52
C ARG A 15 64.93 84.04 -97.81
N LEU A 16 65.14 83.48 -99.00
CA LEU A 16 64.61 82.16 -99.36
C LEU A 16 65.13 81.07 -98.40
N ARG A 17 66.44 81.05 -98.13
CA ARG A 17 67.05 80.06 -97.22
C ARG A 17 66.49 80.13 -95.80
N ARG A 18 66.25 81.34 -95.26
CA ARG A 18 65.65 81.52 -93.93
C ARG A 18 64.21 80.99 -93.85
N LEU A 19 63.40 81.21 -94.89
CA LEU A 19 62.01 80.75 -94.91
C LEU A 19 61.93 79.21 -95.01
N VAL A 20 62.81 78.58 -95.79
CA VAL A 20 62.92 77.11 -95.87
C VAL A 20 63.30 76.53 -94.51
N LEU A 21 64.31 77.10 -93.85
CA LEU A 21 64.79 76.61 -92.55
C LEU A 21 63.72 76.73 -91.45
N LEU A 22 62.99 77.84 -91.38
CA LEU A 22 61.90 78.03 -90.40
C LEU A 22 60.74 77.05 -90.62
N ARG A 23 60.34 76.84 -91.89
CA ARG A 23 59.29 75.87 -92.22
C ARG A 23 59.73 74.45 -91.83
N GLY A 24 60.93 74.05 -92.22
CA GLY A 24 61.39 72.68 -92.00
C GLY A 24 61.57 72.35 -90.51
N LEU A 25 62.14 73.26 -89.73
CA LEU A 25 62.24 73.07 -88.27
C LEU A 25 60.87 72.96 -87.59
N SER A 26 59.88 73.74 -88.05
CA SER A 26 58.54 73.69 -87.47
C SER A 26 57.86 72.33 -87.71
N TRP A 27 57.99 71.77 -88.92
CA TRP A 27 57.45 70.44 -89.22
C TRP A 27 58.16 69.31 -88.48
N THR A 28 59.47 69.42 -88.24
CA THR A 28 60.19 68.44 -87.42
C THR A 28 59.75 68.45 -85.96
N PHE A 29 59.43 69.63 -85.41
CA PHE A 29 58.90 69.75 -84.06
C PHE A 29 57.51 69.11 -83.93
N VAL A 30 56.63 69.36 -84.91
CA VAL A 30 55.30 68.72 -84.99
C VAL A 30 55.42 67.19 -84.99
N ALA A 31 56.31 66.65 -85.83
CA ALA A 31 56.51 65.21 -85.93
C ALA A 31 56.99 64.61 -84.58
N PHE A 32 58.04 65.18 -83.98
CA PHE A 32 58.63 64.62 -82.76
C PHE A 32 57.66 64.68 -81.57
N VAL A 33 57.12 65.86 -81.25
CA VAL A 33 56.25 66.04 -80.08
C VAL A 33 54.91 65.33 -80.25
N GLY A 34 54.33 65.37 -81.45
CA GLY A 34 53.04 64.73 -81.73
C GLY A 34 53.09 63.21 -81.62
N LEU A 35 54.16 62.58 -82.13
CA LEU A 35 54.36 61.14 -82.05
C LEU A 35 54.60 60.66 -80.61
N THR A 36 55.42 61.36 -79.83
CA THR A 36 55.63 61.02 -78.40
C THR A 36 54.34 61.09 -77.60
N TRP A 37 53.52 62.12 -77.82
CA TRP A 37 52.26 62.30 -77.12
C TRP A 37 51.25 61.16 -77.41
N LEU A 38 51.08 60.79 -78.68
CA LEU A 38 50.17 59.71 -79.09
C LEU A 38 50.58 58.35 -78.48
N VAL A 39 51.87 58.03 -78.52
CA VAL A 39 52.38 56.76 -77.98
C VAL A 39 52.22 56.68 -76.45
N GLY A 40 52.42 57.78 -75.73
CA GLY A 40 52.26 57.80 -74.27
C GLY A 40 50.82 57.52 -73.81
N ILE A 41 49.82 58.01 -74.55
CA ILE A 41 48.40 57.73 -74.27
C ILE A 41 48.07 56.25 -74.52
N ALA A 42 48.64 55.66 -75.57
CA ALA A 42 48.41 54.26 -75.89
C ALA A 42 49.01 53.30 -74.85
N ASP A 43 50.20 53.59 -74.30
CA ASP A 43 50.83 52.78 -73.24
C ASP A 43 49.98 52.74 -71.96
N PHE A 44 49.34 53.86 -71.59
CA PHE A 44 48.43 53.95 -70.45
C PHE A 44 47.10 53.21 -70.71
N GLY A 45 46.46 53.44 -71.85
CA GLY A 45 45.12 52.88 -72.11
C GLY A 45 45.11 51.37 -72.38
N LEU A 46 46.17 50.84 -73.00
CA LEU A 46 46.25 49.44 -73.42
C LEU A 46 47.12 48.56 -72.52
N HIS A 47 47.64 49.11 -71.41
CA HIS A 47 48.54 48.39 -70.48
C HIS A 47 49.63 47.60 -71.22
N LEU A 48 50.41 48.30 -72.05
CA LEU A 48 51.45 47.69 -72.90
C LEU A 48 52.67 47.30 -72.05
N ASP A 49 52.53 46.24 -71.26
CA ASP A 49 53.56 45.83 -70.31
C ASP A 49 54.74 45.09 -70.96
N ALA A 50 54.61 44.65 -72.21
CA ALA A 50 55.71 44.03 -72.93
C ALA A 50 56.81 45.05 -73.34
N THR A 51 58.02 44.82 -72.84
CA THR A 51 59.27 45.56 -73.12
C THR A 51 59.53 45.72 -74.63
N THR A 52 59.21 44.70 -75.42
CA THR A 52 59.43 44.67 -76.88
C THR A 52 58.58 45.69 -77.62
N THR A 53 57.32 45.85 -77.24
CA THR A 53 56.39 46.84 -77.81
C THR A 53 56.88 48.27 -77.58
N ARG A 54 57.40 48.57 -76.39
CA ARG A 54 57.90 49.91 -76.04
C ARG A 54 59.15 50.28 -76.84
N LEU A 55 60.03 49.32 -77.13
CA LEU A 55 61.25 49.54 -77.93
C LEU A 55 60.94 49.82 -79.43
N LEU A 56 59.94 49.13 -79.99
CA LEU A 56 59.50 49.38 -81.36
C LEU A 56 58.86 50.76 -81.52
N LEU A 57 58.03 51.19 -80.56
CA LEU A 57 57.37 52.49 -80.61
C LEU A 57 58.39 53.64 -80.48
N THR A 58 59.34 53.54 -79.55
CA THR A 58 60.37 54.57 -79.33
C THR A 58 61.31 54.75 -80.52
N SER A 59 61.77 53.64 -81.13
CA SER A 59 62.58 53.69 -82.36
C SER A 59 61.81 54.28 -83.55
N GLY A 60 60.51 54.00 -83.66
CA GLY A 60 59.62 54.59 -84.66
C GLY A 60 59.52 56.12 -84.59
N ILE A 61 59.39 56.68 -83.39
CA ILE A 61 59.32 58.14 -83.15
C ILE A 61 60.60 58.84 -83.66
N VAL A 62 61.77 58.30 -83.31
CA VAL A 62 63.08 58.87 -83.69
C VAL A 62 63.29 58.79 -85.19
N GLY A 63 63.01 57.63 -85.80
CA GLY A 63 63.15 57.41 -87.24
C GLY A 63 62.29 58.36 -88.08
N ALA A 64 61.00 58.49 -87.73
CA ALA A 64 60.08 59.38 -88.43
C ALA A 64 60.52 60.85 -88.35
N SER A 65 61.00 61.30 -87.19
CA SER A 65 61.44 62.69 -86.97
C SER A 65 62.69 63.04 -87.79
N LEU A 66 63.65 62.11 -87.90
CA LEU A 66 64.87 62.30 -88.71
C LEU A 66 64.56 62.36 -90.22
N ILE A 67 63.60 61.58 -90.70
CA ILE A 67 63.17 61.59 -92.10
C ILE A 67 62.59 62.97 -92.47
N VAL A 68 61.72 63.54 -91.63
CA VAL A 68 61.14 64.88 -91.86
C VAL A 68 62.22 65.95 -91.86
N LEU A 69 63.21 65.87 -90.97
CA LEU A 69 64.33 66.81 -90.90
C LEU A 69 65.18 66.79 -92.18
N TRP A 70 65.48 65.60 -92.69
CA TRP A 70 66.23 65.43 -93.93
C TRP A 70 65.48 66.02 -95.14
N GLN A 71 64.17 65.75 -95.24
CA GLN A 71 63.34 66.17 -96.37
C GLN A 71 63.08 67.68 -96.41
N GLU A 72 62.70 68.28 -95.28
CA GLU A 72 62.24 69.68 -95.24
C GLU A 72 63.35 70.70 -94.92
N VAL A 73 64.46 70.29 -94.28
CA VAL A 73 65.57 71.21 -93.93
C VAL A 73 66.80 70.92 -94.77
N VAL A 74 67.37 69.71 -94.66
CA VAL A 74 68.72 69.43 -95.19
C VAL A 74 68.74 69.44 -96.72
N ARG A 75 67.82 68.70 -97.36
CA ARG A 75 67.76 68.59 -98.83
C ARG A 75 67.60 69.94 -99.55
N PRO A 76 66.65 70.83 -99.19
CA PRO A 76 66.46 72.10 -99.91
C PRO A 76 67.57 73.15 -99.64
N LEU A 77 68.30 73.07 -98.53
CA LEU A 77 69.42 73.99 -98.25
C LEU A 77 70.67 73.72 -99.11
N LEU A 78 70.80 72.52 -99.68
CA LEU A 78 71.96 72.08 -100.46
C LEU A 78 71.93 72.52 -101.95
N ILE A 79 70.83 73.10 -102.44
CA ILE A 79 70.68 73.51 -103.86
C ILE A 79 71.26 74.92 -104.08
N SER A 80 72.12 75.11 -105.10
CA SER A 80 72.65 76.42 -105.52
C SER A 80 71.72 77.10 -106.56
N LEU A 81 71.43 78.40 -106.40
CA LEU A 81 70.61 79.18 -107.35
C LEU A 81 71.50 80.08 -108.20
N SER A 82 71.46 79.93 -109.52
CA SER A 82 72.19 80.79 -110.47
C SER A 82 71.61 82.21 -110.54
N ASP A 83 72.32 83.17 -111.14
CA ASP A 83 71.81 84.54 -111.32
C ASP A 83 70.59 84.57 -112.26
N VAL A 84 70.54 83.67 -113.26
CA VAL A 84 69.39 83.49 -114.15
C VAL A 84 68.17 82.94 -113.40
N ASP A 85 68.35 82.00 -112.47
CA ASP A 85 67.24 81.47 -111.66
C ASP A 85 66.64 82.54 -110.75
N VAL A 86 67.49 83.42 -110.19
CA VAL A 86 67.04 84.56 -109.39
C VAL A 86 66.29 85.56 -110.25
N ALA A 87 66.76 85.84 -111.47
CA ALA A 87 66.02 86.67 -112.43
C ALA A 87 64.66 86.09 -112.79
N ARG A 88 64.58 84.80 -113.11
CA ARG A 88 63.32 84.10 -113.37
C ARG A 88 62.39 84.08 -112.16
N LEU A 89 62.91 83.97 -110.95
CA LEU A 89 62.10 84.01 -109.72
C LEU A 89 61.46 85.40 -109.55
N ILE A 90 62.22 86.46 -109.80
CA ILE A 90 61.74 87.83 -109.76
C ILE A 90 60.68 88.06 -110.87
N GLU A 91 60.94 87.64 -112.10
CA GLU A 91 60.01 87.78 -113.23
C GLU A 91 58.72 86.96 -113.09
N ARG A 92 58.80 85.74 -112.53
CA ARG A 92 57.60 84.94 -112.20
C ARG A 92 56.69 85.66 -111.21
N SER A 93 57.27 86.42 -110.28
CA SER A 93 56.50 87.22 -109.32
C SER A 93 55.98 88.52 -109.93
N GLN A 94 56.73 89.11 -110.87
CA GLN A 94 56.45 90.42 -111.45
C GLN A 94 56.52 90.35 -112.98
N ARG A 95 55.37 90.08 -113.61
CA ARG A 95 55.22 90.00 -115.07
C ARG A 95 55.61 91.28 -115.84
N ALA A 96 55.81 92.42 -115.16
CA ALA A 96 56.14 93.70 -115.78
C ALA A 96 57.50 93.73 -116.52
N PHE A 97 58.34 92.70 -116.35
CA PHE A 97 59.70 92.67 -116.87
C PHE A 97 59.90 91.80 -118.13
N ASP A 98 58.88 91.05 -118.61
CA ASP A 98 58.83 90.28 -119.88
C ASP A 98 60.18 89.69 -120.36
N ASP A 99 60.77 88.78 -119.57
CA ASP A 99 62.04 88.06 -119.82
C ASP A 99 63.30 88.94 -120.00
N ARG A 100 63.22 90.25 -119.73
CA ARG A 100 64.34 91.19 -119.94
C ARG A 100 65.44 91.04 -118.89
N LEU A 101 65.09 90.73 -117.64
CA LEU A 101 66.07 90.53 -116.56
C LEU A 101 66.74 89.18 -116.70
N ALA A 102 65.99 88.13 -117.06
CA ALA A 102 66.56 86.81 -117.33
C ALA A 102 67.48 86.83 -118.55
N SER A 103 67.06 87.47 -119.65
CA SER A 103 67.89 87.60 -120.84
C SER A 103 69.15 88.45 -120.56
N ALA A 104 69.03 89.56 -119.81
CA ALA A 104 70.19 90.37 -119.45
C ALA A 104 71.16 89.65 -118.51
N ALA A 105 70.66 88.87 -117.55
CA ALA A 105 71.50 88.03 -116.70
C ALA A 105 72.21 86.95 -117.52
N GLN A 106 71.51 86.32 -118.47
CA GLN A 106 72.07 85.31 -119.37
C GLN A 106 73.17 85.89 -120.27
N PHE A 107 72.94 87.05 -120.91
CA PHE A 107 73.95 87.72 -121.75
C PHE A 107 75.18 88.17 -120.97
N ARG A 108 75.01 88.51 -119.68
CA ARG A 108 76.13 88.87 -118.79
C ARG A 108 76.95 87.65 -118.42
N GLU A 109 76.29 86.53 -118.10
CA GLU A 109 76.95 85.28 -117.75
C GLU A 109 77.71 84.68 -118.97
N SER A 110 77.28 85.00 -120.19
CA SER A 110 77.94 84.59 -121.44
C SER A 110 79.00 85.57 -122.00
N HIS A 111 79.43 86.61 -121.28
CA HIS A 111 80.56 87.50 -121.65
C HIS A 111 80.58 88.02 -123.11
N GLU A 112 79.48 88.58 -123.61
CA GLU A 112 79.40 89.15 -124.98
C GLU A 112 79.76 88.15 -126.09
N ASP A 113 79.40 86.88 -125.92
CA ASP A 113 79.62 85.84 -126.91
C ASP A 113 78.98 86.22 -128.26
N VAL A 114 79.83 86.37 -129.28
CA VAL A 114 79.44 86.85 -130.63
C VAL A 114 78.44 85.88 -131.29
N SER A 115 78.40 84.62 -130.84
CA SER A 115 77.47 83.60 -131.32
C SER A 115 76.00 83.87 -130.97
N LEU A 116 75.72 84.70 -129.94
CA LEU A 116 74.37 84.98 -129.45
C LEU A 116 73.75 86.25 -130.08
N GLY A 117 74.45 86.91 -131.02
CA GLY A 117 73.96 88.07 -131.77
C GLY A 117 74.93 89.26 -131.72
N SER A 118 74.55 90.39 -132.34
CA SER A 118 75.39 91.58 -132.38
C SER A 118 75.76 92.06 -130.96
N PRO A 119 77.06 92.26 -130.66
CA PRO A 119 77.52 92.78 -129.35
C PRO A 119 76.85 94.10 -128.98
N ASP A 120 76.54 94.94 -129.96
CA ASP A 120 75.85 96.21 -129.73
C ASP A 120 74.39 96.00 -129.31
N LEU A 121 73.72 94.98 -129.85
CA LEU A 121 72.35 94.62 -129.44
C LEU A 121 72.33 93.97 -128.06
N GLN A 122 73.30 93.12 -127.74
CA GLN A 122 73.44 92.53 -126.40
C GLN A 122 73.67 93.62 -125.34
N ARG A 123 74.60 94.56 -125.61
CA ARG A 123 74.81 95.72 -124.75
C ARG A 123 73.56 96.60 -124.63
N ALA A 124 72.79 96.76 -125.71
CA ALA A 124 71.53 97.49 -125.66
C ALA A 124 70.48 96.80 -124.78
N VAL A 125 70.33 95.47 -124.86
CA VAL A 125 69.40 94.71 -124.00
C VAL A 125 69.82 94.78 -122.54
N VAL A 126 71.11 94.66 -122.23
CA VAL A 126 71.64 94.81 -120.87
C VAL A 126 71.42 96.23 -120.34
N ALA A 127 71.66 97.26 -121.15
CA ALA A 127 71.39 98.66 -120.77
C ALA A 127 69.89 98.92 -120.55
N ARG A 128 69.02 98.34 -121.38
CA ARG A 128 67.56 98.44 -121.25
C ARG A 128 67.05 97.71 -120.01
N ALA A 129 67.66 96.59 -119.64
CA ALA A 129 67.35 95.88 -118.40
C ALA A 129 67.79 96.70 -117.19
N ASP A 130 68.95 97.38 -117.26
CA ASP A 130 69.44 98.25 -116.18
C ASP A 130 68.50 99.42 -115.86
N GLU A 131 67.82 100.01 -116.86
CA GLU A 131 66.80 101.05 -116.62
C GLU A 131 65.62 100.55 -115.77
N VAL A 132 65.41 99.23 -115.72
CA VAL A 132 64.26 98.59 -115.10
C VAL A 132 64.63 97.84 -113.81
N VAL A 133 65.91 97.51 -113.59
CA VAL A 133 66.43 96.90 -112.34
C VAL A 133 66.06 97.73 -111.11
N ASP A 134 66.05 99.06 -111.23
CA ASP A 134 65.69 99.99 -110.16
C ASP A 134 64.23 99.86 -109.69
N ARG A 135 63.37 99.24 -110.49
CA ARG A 135 61.94 99.05 -110.20
C ARG A 135 61.61 97.69 -109.58
N VAL A 136 62.60 96.84 -109.32
CA VAL A 136 62.39 95.51 -108.73
C VAL A 136 62.10 95.64 -107.22
N ASP A 137 60.91 95.17 -106.81
CA ASP A 137 60.51 95.07 -105.40
C ASP A 137 60.78 93.65 -104.86
N VAL A 138 61.76 93.50 -103.97
CA VAL A 138 62.19 92.22 -103.39
C VAL A 138 61.14 91.62 -102.45
N ASP A 139 60.29 92.45 -101.83
CA ASP A 139 59.29 91.99 -100.87
C ASP A 139 58.13 91.25 -101.55
N ARG A 140 57.84 91.57 -102.82
CA ARG A 140 56.79 90.89 -103.60
C ARG A 140 57.19 89.53 -104.16
N VAL A 141 58.48 89.16 -104.06
CA VAL A 141 59.00 87.89 -104.60
C VAL A 141 58.65 86.69 -103.70
N PHE A 142 58.45 86.90 -102.40
CA PHE A 142 58.26 85.81 -101.43
C PHE A 142 56.90 85.86 -100.73
N SER A 143 56.23 84.71 -100.63
CA SER A 143 55.03 84.56 -99.78
C SER A 143 55.39 83.89 -98.44
N ASN A 144 55.05 84.51 -97.31
CA ASN A 144 55.29 83.96 -95.96
C ASN A 144 54.24 82.93 -95.49
N ARG A 145 53.16 82.71 -96.28
CA ARG A 145 52.04 81.83 -95.92
C ARG A 145 52.45 80.40 -95.52
N PRO A 146 53.30 79.66 -96.25
CA PRO A 146 53.61 78.28 -95.88
C PRO A 146 54.38 78.16 -94.56
N VAL A 147 55.24 79.14 -94.23
CA VAL A 147 55.98 79.16 -92.96
C VAL A 147 55.03 79.39 -91.78
N ARG A 148 54.04 80.28 -91.94
CA ARG A 148 53.08 80.58 -90.87
C ARG A 148 52.22 79.37 -90.49
N HIS A 149 51.81 78.56 -91.47
CA HIS A 149 51.05 77.34 -91.18
C HIS A 149 51.88 76.30 -90.42
N ALA A 150 53.16 76.13 -90.76
CA ALA A 150 54.05 75.20 -90.08
C ALA A 150 54.28 75.61 -88.61
N ILE A 151 54.50 76.91 -88.36
CA ILE A 151 54.67 77.44 -86.99
C ILE A 151 53.38 77.28 -86.16
N LEU A 152 52.21 77.57 -86.73
CA LEU A 152 50.92 77.40 -86.04
C LEU A 152 50.63 75.94 -85.70
N ALA A 153 50.94 75.00 -86.61
CA ALA A 153 50.81 73.57 -86.34
C ALA A 153 51.73 73.13 -85.19
N GLY A 154 52.99 73.59 -85.18
CA GLY A 154 53.93 73.33 -84.10
C GLY A 154 53.45 73.85 -82.74
N ALA A 155 52.94 75.09 -82.71
CA ALA A 155 52.41 75.68 -81.49
C ALA A 155 51.19 74.91 -80.93
N MET A 156 50.29 74.45 -81.80
CA MET A 156 49.09 73.69 -81.40
C MET A 156 49.45 72.33 -80.78
N VAL A 157 50.34 71.57 -81.42
CA VAL A 157 50.80 70.26 -80.90
C VAL A 157 51.53 70.42 -79.57
N GLY A 158 52.37 71.46 -79.44
CA GLY A 158 53.05 71.77 -78.18
C GLY A 158 52.09 72.10 -77.03
N LEU A 159 51.01 72.85 -77.30
CA LEU A 159 50.01 73.21 -76.29
C LEU A 159 49.24 71.99 -75.77
N VAL A 160 48.80 71.10 -76.66
CA VAL A 160 48.05 69.88 -76.28
C VAL A 160 48.90 68.98 -75.40
N ALA A 161 50.16 68.74 -75.78
CA ALA A 161 51.08 67.93 -74.98
C ALA A 161 51.32 68.52 -73.58
N LEU A 162 51.41 69.86 -73.47
CA LEU A 162 51.62 70.54 -72.19
C LEU A 162 50.42 70.40 -71.22
N VAL A 163 49.19 70.51 -71.73
CA VAL A 163 47.97 70.39 -70.90
C VAL A 163 47.85 68.99 -70.29
N THR A 164 48.14 67.94 -71.07
CA THR A 164 48.12 66.56 -70.56
C THR A 164 49.14 66.32 -69.45
N VAL A 165 50.35 66.88 -69.56
CA VAL A 165 51.38 66.72 -68.52
C VAL A 165 50.97 67.40 -67.21
N LEU A 166 50.26 68.54 -67.29
CA LEU A 166 49.78 69.27 -66.11
C LEU A 166 48.56 68.62 -65.45
N ALA A 167 47.66 68.03 -66.22
CA ALA A 167 46.45 67.40 -65.68
C ALA A 167 46.76 66.12 -64.90
N THR A 168 47.75 65.34 -65.35
CA THR A 168 48.06 64.04 -64.77
C THR A 168 49.57 63.86 -64.60
N PRO A 169 50.19 64.53 -63.60
CA PRO A 169 51.65 64.63 -63.49
C PRO A 169 52.32 63.28 -63.21
N GLN A 170 51.71 62.43 -62.38
CA GLN A 170 52.27 61.13 -62.03
C GLN A 170 52.17 60.13 -63.18
N THR A 171 51.03 60.04 -63.85
CA THR A 171 50.88 59.13 -65.01
C THR A 171 51.69 59.60 -66.22
N ALA A 172 51.78 60.90 -66.47
CA ALA A 172 52.63 61.46 -67.51
C ALA A 172 54.12 61.20 -67.21
N GLN A 173 54.53 61.28 -65.94
CA GLN A 173 55.88 60.91 -65.52
C GLN A 173 56.15 59.41 -65.73
N THR A 174 55.21 58.54 -65.37
CA THR A 174 55.33 57.08 -65.56
C THR A 174 55.40 56.72 -67.05
N ALA A 175 54.52 57.28 -67.89
CA ALA A 175 54.54 57.08 -69.35
C ALA A 175 55.84 57.59 -69.99
N LEU A 176 56.32 58.77 -69.60
CA LEU A 176 57.58 59.32 -70.11
C LEU A 176 58.79 58.49 -69.65
N ARG A 177 58.80 58.00 -68.41
CA ARG A 177 59.84 57.09 -67.90
C ARG A 177 59.83 55.75 -68.63
N ARG A 178 58.65 55.16 -68.85
CA ARG A 178 58.48 53.91 -69.62
C ARG A 178 58.93 54.08 -71.08
N LEU A 179 58.76 55.26 -71.69
CA LEU A 179 59.25 55.56 -73.05
C LEU A 179 60.74 55.91 -73.12
N ALA A 180 61.27 56.65 -72.14
CA ALA A 180 62.69 57.00 -72.10
C ALA A 180 63.57 55.81 -71.69
N MET A 181 63.03 54.89 -70.89
CA MET A 181 63.70 53.71 -70.36
C MET A 181 62.84 52.46 -70.65
N PRO A 182 62.78 51.98 -71.90
CA PRO A 182 61.89 50.89 -72.29
C PRO A 182 62.18 49.56 -71.55
N PHE A 183 63.37 49.39 -70.97
CA PHE A 183 63.78 48.21 -70.22
C PHE A 183 63.42 48.24 -68.72
N ALA A 184 62.93 49.36 -68.20
CA ALA A 184 62.57 49.46 -66.79
C ALA A 184 61.15 48.90 -66.55
N ASP A 185 61.04 47.98 -65.59
CA ASP A 185 59.75 47.43 -65.15
C ASP A 185 59.12 48.34 -64.10
N VAL A 186 58.45 49.39 -64.59
CA VAL A 186 57.76 50.37 -63.75
C VAL A 186 56.26 50.05 -63.80
N PRO A 187 55.69 49.41 -62.75
CA PRO A 187 54.28 49.08 -62.71
C PRO A 187 53.41 50.33 -62.60
N TRP A 188 52.19 50.26 -63.12
CA TRP A 188 51.15 51.25 -62.85
C TRP A 188 50.68 51.11 -61.37
N PRO A 189 50.33 52.21 -60.68
CA PRO A 189 49.90 52.17 -59.27
C PRO A 189 48.57 51.40 -59.08
N ARG A 190 48.47 50.58 -58.02
CA ARG A 190 47.30 49.76 -57.63
C ARG A 190 46.47 50.34 -56.47
N THR A 191 45.23 49.87 -56.29
CA THR A 191 44.27 50.35 -55.27
C THR A 191 43.81 49.30 -54.22
N THR A 192 43.98 48.00 -54.46
CA THR A 192 43.49 46.90 -53.59
C THR A 192 44.62 45.93 -53.17
N ASP A 193 44.63 45.49 -51.90
CA ASP A 193 45.54 44.47 -51.32
C ASP A 193 44.81 43.62 -50.24
N LEU A 194 44.36 42.41 -50.58
CA LEU A 194 43.50 41.57 -49.73
C LEU A 194 44.26 40.65 -48.76
N ARG A 195 43.77 40.49 -47.52
CA ARG A 195 44.37 39.61 -46.49
C ARG A 195 43.35 38.80 -45.70
N LEU A 196 43.67 37.54 -45.39
CA LEU A 196 42.84 36.62 -44.57
C LEU A 196 43.17 36.69 -43.06
N LEU A 197 42.13 36.66 -42.21
CA LEU A 197 42.17 36.80 -40.75
C LEU A 197 41.38 35.66 -40.05
N SER A 198 41.77 35.33 -38.81
CA SER A 198 41.16 34.30 -37.94
C SER A 198 39.91 34.81 -37.22
N SER A 199 39.27 33.96 -36.41
CA SER A 199 38.13 34.34 -35.54
C SER A 199 38.46 35.45 -34.54
N GLU A 200 39.73 35.61 -34.17
CA GLU A 200 40.22 36.66 -33.29
C GLU A 200 40.70 37.91 -34.05
N LEU A 201 40.41 38.01 -35.36
CA LEU A 201 40.86 39.07 -36.27
C LEU A 201 42.39 39.20 -36.34
N THR A 202 43.12 38.13 -36.03
CA THR A 202 44.57 38.04 -36.21
C THR A 202 44.90 37.45 -37.59
N PRO A 203 46.03 37.83 -38.20
CA PRO A 203 46.43 37.25 -39.48
C PRO A 203 46.54 35.73 -39.42
N LEU A 204 45.93 35.04 -40.38
CA LEU A 204 46.05 33.58 -40.49
C LEU A 204 47.53 33.18 -40.61
N SER A 205 48.00 32.33 -39.69
CA SER A 205 49.32 31.70 -39.75
C SER A 205 49.37 30.65 -40.88
N ASP A 206 50.58 30.20 -41.24
CA ASP A 206 50.79 29.16 -42.26
C ASP A 206 50.46 27.73 -41.78
N GLU A 207 49.87 27.57 -40.59
CA GLU A 207 49.47 26.27 -40.06
C GLU A 207 48.23 25.70 -40.78
N ALA A 208 48.16 24.38 -40.91
CA ALA A 208 47.02 23.71 -41.55
C ALA A 208 45.77 23.88 -40.67
N LEU A 209 44.73 24.50 -41.23
CA LEU A 209 43.43 24.63 -40.58
C LEU A 209 42.80 23.23 -40.48
N ARG A 210 42.32 22.85 -39.29
CA ARG A 210 41.68 21.55 -39.05
C ARG A 210 40.26 21.76 -38.52
N THR A 211 39.33 20.94 -38.97
CA THR A 211 37.94 20.95 -38.50
C THR A 211 37.41 19.52 -38.40
N THR A 212 36.37 19.30 -37.58
CA THR A 212 35.60 18.06 -37.63
C THR A 212 34.67 18.04 -38.85
N ALA A 213 34.26 16.85 -39.29
CA ALA A 213 33.41 16.71 -40.47
C ALA A 213 32.03 17.33 -40.24
N GLY A 214 31.65 18.32 -41.06
CA GLY A 214 30.36 19.01 -40.98
C GLY A 214 30.31 20.23 -40.05
N GLU A 215 31.43 20.57 -39.40
CA GLU A 215 31.57 21.81 -38.63
C GLU A 215 31.95 22.99 -39.57
N SER A 216 31.38 24.17 -39.31
CA SER A 216 31.63 25.38 -40.12
C SER A 216 32.73 26.26 -39.51
N LEU A 217 33.81 26.49 -40.24
CA LEU A 217 34.90 27.39 -39.84
C LEU A 217 34.73 28.77 -40.48
N ALA A 218 34.69 29.83 -39.66
CA ALA A 218 34.63 31.21 -40.14
C ALA A 218 36.03 31.83 -40.28
N VAL A 219 36.32 32.42 -41.44
CA VAL A 219 37.55 33.16 -41.79
C VAL A 219 37.15 34.56 -42.28
N TYR A 220 37.95 35.57 -42.01
CA TYR A 220 37.63 36.97 -42.35
C TYR A 220 38.61 37.54 -43.38
N VAL A 221 38.20 38.54 -44.17
CA VAL A 221 39.02 39.19 -45.21
C VAL A 221 39.05 40.69 -45.00
N GLU A 222 40.24 41.32 -45.00
CA GLU A 222 40.42 42.79 -44.96
C GLU A 222 41.15 43.31 -46.21
N ASN A 223 40.96 44.59 -46.55
CA ASN A 223 41.79 45.30 -47.54
C ASN A 223 42.79 46.21 -46.79
N ARG A 224 44.09 46.01 -47.02
CA ARG A 224 45.15 46.77 -46.35
C ARG A 224 45.27 48.22 -46.83
N LEU A 225 44.75 48.52 -48.01
CA LEU A 225 44.92 49.81 -48.68
C LEU A 225 43.68 50.72 -48.59
N GLY A 226 42.61 50.29 -47.91
CA GLY A 226 41.40 51.09 -47.72
C GLY A 226 40.14 50.25 -47.60
N GLU A 227 39.04 50.75 -48.15
CA GLU A 227 37.73 50.08 -48.15
C GLU A 227 37.76 48.80 -49.01
N LEU A 228 36.93 47.83 -48.64
CA LEU A 228 36.82 46.58 -49.38
C LEU A 228 36.15 46.80 -50.76
N PRO A 229 36.63 46.14 -51.83
CA PRO A 229 35.98 46.21 -53.14
C PRO A 229 34.57 45.62 -53.09
N ASP A 230 33.64 46.22 -53.86
CA ASP A 230 32.26 45.71 -53.99
C ASP A 230 32.18 44.33 -54.68
N ASP A 231 33.26 43.86 -55.32
CA ASP A 231 33.34 42.67 -56.15
C ASP A 231 34.17 41.52 -55.55
N LEU A 232 34.18 41.38 -54.22
CA LEU A 232 34.85 40.28 -53.54
C LEU A 232 34.26 38.91 -53.92
N THR A 233 35.13 38.00 -54.36
CA THR A 233 34.79 36.62 -54.69
C THR A 233 35.64 35.61 -53.92
N LEU A 234 34.98 34.66 -53.25
CA LEU A 234 35.56 33.49 -52.64
C LEU A 234 35.60 32.35 -53.67
N GLU A 235 36.77 31.75 -53.87
CA GLU A 235 36.96 30.57 -54.70
C GLU A 235 37.22 29.35 -53.79
N LEU A 236 36.39 28.32 -53.92
CA LEU A 236 36.47 27.05 -53.20
C LEU A 236 36.80 25.92 -54.17
N VAL A 237 37.65 24.98 -53.76
CA VAL A 237 38.00 23.76 -54.49
C VAL A 237 37.85 22.57 -53.55
N PHE A 238 36.88 21.71 -53.86
CA PHE A 238 36.62 20.48 -53.13
C PHE A 238 37.56 19.35 -53.60
N PRO A 239 37.71 18.24 -52.85
CA PRO A 239 38.58 17.12 -53.24
C PRO A 239 38.27 16.50 -54.61
N ASP A 240 37.02 16.61 -55.08
CA ASP A 240 36.57 16.14 -56.40
C ASP A 240 36.91 17.11 -57.55
N ASP A 241 37.76 18.10 -57.28
CA ASP A 241 38.19 19.17 -58.21
C ASP A 241 37.05 20.09 -58.69
N VAL A 242 35.91 20.05 -57.99
CA VAL A 242 34.76 20.94 -58.21
C VAL A 242 35.11 22.32 -57.68
N GLN A 243 35.10 23.32 -58.57
CA GLN A 243 35.32 24.72 -58.21
C GLN A 243 33.99 25.45 -58.01
N GLN A 244 33.86 26.17 -56.89
CA GLN A 244 32.71 27.01 -56.61
C GLN A 244 33.18 28.44 -56.33
N LYS A 245 32.52 29.42 -56.95
CA LYS A 245 32.74 30.84 -56.66
C LYS A 245 31.54 31.41 -55.92
N GLN A 246 31.78 32.16 -54.87
CA GLN A 246 30.75 32.82 -54.08
C GLN A 246 31.08 34.31 -53.95
N THR A 247 30.09 35.18 -54.12
CA THR A 247 30.26 36.61 -53.85
C THR A 247 30.15 36.88 -52.36
N LEU A 248 31.14 37.58 -51.82
CA LEU A 248 31.20 37.93 -50.41
C LEU A 248 30.57 39.30 -50.19
N ARG A 249 29.99 39.51 -49.02
CA ARG A 249 29.51 40.83 -48.58
C ARG A 249 30.42 41.34 -47.47
N SER A 250 30.72 42.64 -47.49
CA SER A 250 31.40 43.28 -46.38
C SER A 250 30.44 43.47 -45.19
N THR A 251 30.98 43.42 -43.99
CA THR A 251 30.29 43.72 -42.74
C THR A 251 31.27 44.42 -41.79
N LEU A 252 30.73 45.16 -40.81
CA LEU A 252 31.53 45.84 -39.80
C LEU A 252 31.63 44.97 -38.56
N LEU A 253 32.84 44.52 -38.22
CA LEU A 253 33.13 43.77 -36.99
C LEU A 253 33.98 44.61 -36.06
N ARG A 254 33.76 44.49 -34.74
CA ARG A 254 34.58 45.16 -33.73
C ARG A 254 35.60 44.19 -33.15
N ASP A 255 36.85 44.62 -33.05
CA ASP A 255 37.89 43.86 -32.38
C ASP A 255 37.76 43.90 -30.85
N THR A 256 38.63 43.17 -30.15
CA THR A 256 38.68 43.12 -28.68
C THR A 256 39.07 44.45 -28.02
N ALA A 257 39.58 45.41 -28.80
CA ALA A 257 39.86 46.79 -28.37
C ALA A 257 38.70 47.76 -28.68
N GLY A 258 37.66 47.32 -29.38
CA GLY A 258 36.47 48.07 -29.72
C GLY A 258 36.53 48.85 -31.04
N GLU A 259 37.59 48.70 -31.85
CA GLU A 259 37.72 49.35 -33.16
C GLU A 259 36.91 48.60 -34.22
N SER A 260 36.22 49.34 -35.10
CA SER A 260 35.41 48.78 -36.18
C SER A 260 36.25 48.55 -37.43
N HIS A 261 36.36 47.30 -37.86
CA HIS A 261 37.01 46.87 -39.10
C HIS A 261 35.94 46.46 -40.12
N GLU A 262 36.07 46.93 -41.36
CA GLU A 262 35.27 46.41 -42.47
C GLU A 262 35.90 45.11 -42.95
N VAL A 263 35.17 44.00 -42.85
CA VAL A 263 35.66 42.66 -43.22
C VAL A 263 34.64 41.87 -44.03
N GLY A 264 35.11 41.03 -44.94
CA GLY A 264 34.29 40.00 -45.58
C GLY A 264 34.27 38.72 -44.75
N ILE A 265 33.10 38.10 -44.53
CA ILE A 265 32.99 36.83 -43.79
C ILE A 265 33.00 35.65 -44.77
N VAL A 266 33.91 34.71 -44.57
CA VAL A 266 34.02 33.43 -45.27
C VAL A 266 33.61 32.30 -44.34
N THR A 267 32.53 31.59 -44.65
CA THR A 267 32.13 30.39 -43.90
C THR A 267 32.51 29.14 -44.70
N LEU A 268 33.44 28.34 -44.18
CA LEU A 268 33.95 27.11 -44.78
C LEU A 268 33.26 25.90 -44.15
N LEU A 269 32.71 25.00 -44.96
CA LEU A 269 32.03 23.79 -44.48
C LEU A 269 32.58 22.58 -45.22
N ALA A 270 33.26 21.68 -44.50
CA ALA A 270 33.92 20.52 -45.09
C ALA A 270 33.35 19.21 -44.53
N TYR A 271 32.82 18.36 -45.41
CA TYR A 271 32.21 17.08 -45.03
C TYR A 271 33.12 15.87 -45.29
N ARG A 272 33.96 15.95 -46.33
CA ARG A 272 34.85 14.86 -46.78
C ARG A 272 36.08 15.44 -47.44
N GLY A 273 37.27 15.05 -46.96
CA GLY A 273 38.57 15.39 -47.55
C GLY A 273 38.99 16.87 -47.42
N PRO A 274 40.21 17.23 -47.89
CA PRO A 274 40.76 18.58 -47.73
C PRO A 274 40.07 19.60 -48.65
N LEU A 275 39.58 20.71 -48.09
CA LEU A 275 38.95 21.82 -48.82
C LEU A 275 39.98 22.94 -49.06
N ARG A 276 40.14 23.39 -50.30
CA ARG A 276 41.01 24.53 -50.63
C ARG A 276 40.22 25.81 -50.89
N PHE A 277 40.69 26.96 -50.42
CA PHE A 277 40.02 28.25 -50.61
C PHE A 277 40.98 29.43 -50.84
N ARG A 278 40.51 30.47 -51.53
CA ARG A 278 41.16 31.81 -51.66
C ARG A 278 40.14 32.91 -51.96
N VAL A 279 40.53 34.18 -51.83
CA VAL A 279 39.64 35.34 -52.07
C VAL A 279 40.28 36.32 -53.06
N SER A 280 39.50 36.92 -53.97
CA SER A 280 39.94 37.93 -54.94
C SER A 280 38.91 39.07 -55.10
N GLY A 281 39.34 40.26 -55.55
CA GLY A 281 38.48 41.44 -55.76
C GLY A 281 39.26 42.70 -56.17
N GLY A 282 38.62 43.65 -56.84
CA GLY A 282 39.26 44.88 -57.33
C GLY A 282 40.37 44.64 -58.37
N ASP A 283 41.52 45.33 -58.21
CA ASP A 283 42.72 45.15 -59.03
C ASP A 283 43.76 44.17 -58.42
N ASP A 284 43.32 43.36 -57.46
CA ASP A 284 44.07 42.25 -56.86
C ASP A 284 43.68 40.90 -57.49
N GLU A 285 44.67 40.16 -57.99
CA GLU A 285 44.48 38.88 -58.70
C GLU A 285 44.15 37.70 -57.76
N GLY A 286 44.19 37.93 -56.44
CA GLY A 286 43.68 37.04 -55.39
C GLY A 286 44.74 36.55 -54.39
N THR A 287 44.30 36.21 -53.19
CA THR A 287 45.14 35.70 -52.10
C THR A 287 45.73 34.32 -52.40
N ASP A 288 46.74 33.91 -51.62
CA ASP A 288 47.28 32.55 -51.65
C ASP A 288 46.21 31.49 -51.34
N TRP A 289 46.37 30.30 -51.91
CA TRP A 289 45.51 29.15 -51.64
C TRP A 289 45.76 28.58 -50.24
N ARG A 290 44.70 28.41 -49.45
CA ARG A 290 44.72 27.77 -48.12
C ARG A 290 43.98 26.43 -48.15
N THR A 291 44.34 25.49 -47.27
CA THR A 291 43.74 24.14 -47.16
C THR A 291 43.15 23.93 -45.76
N LEU A 292 41.94 23.36 -45.70
CA LEU A 292 41.21 22.96 -44.50
C LEU A 292 41.12 21.43 -44.47
N ASP A 293 41.73 20.80 -43.46
CA ASP A 293 41.76 19.34 -43.27
C ASP A 293 40.62 18.87 -42.35
N VAL A 294 39.99 17.75 -42.70
CA VAL A 294 38.91 17.13 -41.91
C VAL A 294 39.47 15.96 -41.09
N VAL A 295 39.39 16.05 -39.76
CA VAL A 295 39.89 15.04 -38.81
C VAL A 295 38.71 14.41 -38.06
N PRO A 296 38.69 13.09 -37.79
CA PRO A 296 37.62 12.46 -37.01
C PRO A 296 37.56 13.05 -35.59
N ALA A 297 36.36 13.23 -35.01
CA ALA A 297 36.15 13.70 -33.64
C ALA A 297 36.55 12.64 -32.58
N PRO A 298 36.79 13.04 -31.31
CA PRO A 298 37.01 12.08 -30.22
C PRO A 298 35.73 11.30 -29.90
N THR A 299 35.74 9.98 -30.08
CA THR A 299 34.57 9.12 -29.88
C THR A 299 34.89 7.93 -28.97
N LEU A 300 33.89 7.53 -28.16
CA LEU A 300 33.95 6.31 -27.34
C LEU A 300 34.07 5.07 -28.25
N THR A 301 35.06 4.22 -27.99
CA THR A 301 35.32 2.98 -28.72
C THR A 301 34.74 1.76 -28.00
N SER A 302 34.80 1.76 -26.67
CA SER A 302 34.24 0.73 -25.80
C SER A 302 33.63 1.40 -24.57
N MET A 303 32.60 0.79 -23.98
CA MET A 303 32.05 1.21 -22.70
C MET A 303 31.49 -0.02 -21.97
N GLN A 304 31.79 -0.12 -20.68
CA GLN A 304 31.23 -1.10 -19.75
C GLN A 304 30.61 -0.35 -18.57
N ILE A 305 29.39 -0.74 -18.22
CA ILE A 305 28.66 -0.18 -17.08
C ILE A 305 28.50 -1.30 -16.06
N LYS A 306 28.98 -1.06 -14.83
CA LYS A 306 28.75 -1.92 -13.67
C LYS A 306 27.70 -1.25 -12.79
N LEU A 307 26.63 -1.96 -12.50
CA LEU A 307 25.53 -1.53 -11.65
C LEU A 307 25.60 -2.32 -10.34
N GLN A 308 25.79 -1.59 -9.24
CA GLN A 308 25.77 -2.13 -7.90
C GLN A 308 24.52 -1.60 -7.18
N PRO A 309 23.45 -2.41 -7.07
CA PRO A 309 22.24 -2.03 -6.34
C PRO A 309 22.54 -1.68 -4.87
N PRO A 310 21.67 -0.88 -4.20
CA PRO A 310 21.81 -0.61 -2.77
C PRO A 310 21.89 -1.88 -1.92
N SER A 311 22.63 -1.84 -0.82
CA SER A 311 22.92 -3.02 0.01
C SER A 311 21.67 -3.70 0.59
N TYR A 312 20.60 -2.96 0.85
CA TYR A 312 19.35 -3.50 1.40
C TYR A 312 18.59 -4.40 0.43
N THR A 313 18.83 -4.26 -0.88
CA THR A 313 18.09 -5.01 -1.91
C THR A 313 18.61 -6.45 -2.05
N HIS A 314 19.81 -6.74 -1.55
CA HIS A 314 20.50 -8.03 -1.70
C HIS A 314 20.63 -8.55 -3.15
N LEU A 315 20.43 -7.70 -4.15
CA LEU A 315 20.52 -8.04 -5.57
C LEU A 315 21.99 -8.16 -6.01
N PRO A 316 22.33 -9.12 -6.90
CA PRO A 316 23.69 -9.27 -7.40
C PRO A 316 24.09 -8.10 -8.30
N GLU A 317 25.39 -7.77 -8.30
CA GLU A 317 25.97 -6.79 -9.23
C GLU A 317 25.74 -7.22 -10.69
N SER A 318 25.37 -6.26 -11.54
CA SER A 318 25.13 -6.49 -12.97
C SER A 318 26.15 -5.72 -13.81
N THR A 319 26.60 -6.31 -14.92
CA THR A 319 27.51 -5.65 -15.86
C THR A 319 26.91 -5.66 -17.26
N GLN A 320 26.82 -4.47 -17.87
CA GLN A 320 26.30 -4.25 -19.21
C GLN A 320 27.42 -3.78 -20.14
N ALA A 321 27.47 -4.34 -21.34
CA ALA A 321 28.42 -3.93 -22.38
C ALA A 321 27.74 -2.97 -23.37
N GLY A 322 28.46 -1.89 -23.71
CA GLY A 322 28.01 -0.86 -24.64
C GLY A 322 27.33 0.33 -23.95
N PRO A 323 27.35 1.51 -24.58
CA PRO A 323 26.67 2.67 -24.04
C PRO A 323 25.17 2.58 -24.39
N GLY A 324 24.29 2.59 -23.39
CA GLY A 324 22.87 2.29 -23.56
C GLY A 324 22.04 2.68 -22.34
N LEU A 325 20.81 2.15 -22.27
CA LEU A 325 19.91 2.35 -21.13
C LEU A 325 20.57 1.88 -19.83
N ILE A 326 20.69 2.77 -18.85
CA ILE A 326 21.02 2.45 -17.47
C ILE A 326 19.70 2.37 -16.70
N GLU A 327 19.33 1.18 -16.24
CA GLU A 327 18.11 0.96 -15.45
C GLU A 327 18.49 0.35 -14.10
N GLY A 328 18.06 0.99 -13.01
CA GLY A 328 18.35 0.55 -11.64
C GLY A 328 17.47 1.25 -10.61
N LEU A 329 17.44 0.69 -9.40
CA LEU A 329 16.74 1.30 -8.26
C LEU A 329 17.42 2.63 -7.89
N VAL A 330 16.64 3.59 -7.39
CA VAL A 330 17.20 4.82 -6.81
C VAL A 330 18.18 4.45 -5.69
N GLY A 331 19.37 5.05 -5.68
CA GLY A 331 20.49 4.67 -4.81
C GLY A 331 21.48 3.67 -5.43
N THR A 332 21.21 3.11 -6.62
CA THR A 332 22.15 2.22 -7.32
C THR A 332 23.44 2.96 -7.68
N HIS A 333 24.59 2.39 -7.31
CA HIS A 333 25.90 2.90 -7.68
C HIS A 333 26.26 2.45 -9.10
N VAL A 334 26.51 3.43 -9.97
CA VAL A 334 26.87 3.22 -11.37
C VAL A 334 28.36 3.50 -11.54
N ARG A 335 29.11 2.51 -12.04
CA ARG A 335 30.51 2.65 -12.42
C ARG A 335 30.67 2.44 -13.92
N LEU A 336 31.08 3.48 -14.61
CA LEU A 336 31.27 3.54 -16.05
C LEU A 336 32.75 3.50 -16.38
N GLU A 337 33.18 2.53 -17.17
CA GLU A 337 34.55 2.37 -17.67
C GLU A 337 34.52 2.42 -19.21
N ALA A 338 35.28 3.32 -19.84
CA ALA A 338 35.24 3.49 -21.29
C ALA A 338 36.61 3.83 -21.91
N ASP A 339 36.81 3.40 -23.16
CA ASP A 339 38.01 3.68 -23.96
C ASP A 339 37.69 4.62 -25.14
N VAL A 340 38.64 5.49 -25.51
CA VAL A 340 38.47 6.53 -26.53
C VAL A 340 39.45 6.36 -27.69
N ASN A 341 39.03 6.68 -28.91
CA ASN A 341 39.81 6.46 -30.15
C ASN A 341 41.10 7.32 -30.27
N LYS A 342 41.28 8.33 -29.40
CA LYS A 342 42.43 9.25 -29.39
C LYS A 342 42.66 9.86 -27.99
N PRO A 343 43.84 10.44 -27.70
CA PRO A 343 44.11 11.12 -26.42
C PRO A 343 43.23 12.35 -26.19
N LEU A 344 42.71 12.49 -24.97
CA LEU A 344 41.82 13.59 -24.55
C LEU A 344 42.54 14.66 -23.73
N ALA A 345 42.12 15.92 -23.87
CA ALA A 345 42.47 17.00 -22.95
C ALA A 345 41.56 17.01 -21.71
N SER A 346 40.26 16.77 -21.90
CA SER A 346 39.26 16.72 -20.83
C SER A 346 38.06 15.85 -21.22
N ALA A 347 37.39 15.30 -20.20
CA ALA A 347 36.10 14.63 -20.34
C ALA A 347 35.16 15.08 -19.21
N VAL A 348 33.91 15.36 -19.54
CA VAL A 348 32.88 15.83 -18.60
C VAL A 348 31.64 14.95 -18.74
N LEU A 349 31.15 14.43 -17.61
CA LEU A 349 29.87 13.72 -17.53
C LEU A 349 28.76 14.74 -17.23
N HIS A 350 27.77 14.78 -18.11
CA HIS A 350 26.55 15.55 -17.92
C HIS A 350 25.41 14.61 -17.60
N ARG A 351 24.62 14.99 -16.59
CA ARG A 351 23.39 14.32 -16.18
C ARG A 351 22.30 15.38 -16.14
N GLU A 352 21.19 15.14 -16.81
CA GLU A 352 20.10 16.11 -16.94
C GLU A 352 19.59 16.54 -15.54
N GLY A 353 19.54 17.86 -15.29
CA GLY A 353 19.10 18.43 -14.01
C GLY A 353 20.16 18.46 -12.90
N LEU A 354 21.31 17.81 -13.08
CA LEU A 354 22.39 17.71 -12.08
C LEU A 354 23.64 18.50 -12.51
N ALA A 355 24.53 18.75 -11.56
CA ALA A 355 25.78 19.46 -11.82
C ALA A 355 26.77 18.60 -12.63
N ASP A 356 27.50 19.26 -13.54
CA ASP A 356 28.52 18.64 -14.39
C ASP A 356 29.64 18.02 -13.55
N GLN A 357 30.04 16.78 -13.89
CA GLN A 357 31.10 16.05 -13.20
C GLN A 357 32.31 15.90 -14.11
N GLN A 358 33.45 16.47 -13.71
CA GLN A 358 34.71 16.32 -14.44
C GLN A 358 35.29 14.92 -14.21
N ILE A 359 35.61 14.21 -15.30
CA ILE A 359 36.11 12.83 -15.26
C ILE A 359 37.64 12.82 -15.23
N ALA A 360 38.23 12.04 -14.32
CA ALA A 360 39.67 11.83 -14.29
C ALA A 360 40.12 10.95 -15.46
N LEU A 361 41.13 11.41 -16.20
CA LEU A 361 41.70 10.68 -17.34
C LEU A 361 42.86 9.78 -16.89
N SER A 362 43.03 8.63 -17.54
CA SER A 362 44.20 7.77 -17.33
C SER A 362 45.51 8.45 -17.78
N ASN A 363 46.66 7.89 -17.38
CA ASN A 363 47.98 8.42 -17.79
C ASN A 363 48.17 8.50 -19.32
N GLU A 364 47.52 7.60 -20.06
CA GLU A 364 47.54 7.56 -21.54
C GLU A 364 46.45 8.43 -22.18
N ARG A 365 45.58 9.05 -21.36
CA ARG A 365 44.47 9.93 -21.78
C ARG A 365 43.46 9.30 -22.75
N GLN A 366 43.40 7.97 -22.78
CA GLN A 366 42.53 7.19 -23.67
C GLN A 366 41.54 6.31 -22.91
N HIS A 367 41.61 6.28 -21.58
CA HIS A 367 40.71 5.52 -20.72
C HIS A 367 40.12 6.44 -19.66
N LEU A 368 38.81 6.32 -19.42
CA LEU A 368 38.06 7.13 -18.47
C LEU A 368 37.20 6.25 -17.56
N VAL A 369 37.08 6.67 -16.30
CA VAL A 369 36.24 6.02 -15.28
C VAL A 369 35.40 7.08 -14.58
N ALA A 370 34.08 6.90 -14.61
CA ALA A 370 33.13 7.76 -13.92
C ALA A 370 32.27 6.94 -12.95
N GLU A 371 32.04 7.50 -11.76
CA GLU A 371 31.20 6.88 -10.73
C GLU A 371 30.15 7.91 -10.30
N PHE A 372 28.88 7.48 -10.24
CA PHE A 372 27.75 8.27 -9.78
C PHE A 372 26.62 7.39 -9.24
N VAL A 373 25.61 7.99 -8.63
CA VAL A 373 24.43 7.31 -8.07
C VAL A 373 23.18 7.73 -8.85
N ILE A 374 22.22 6.83 -9.00
CA ILE A 374 20.88 7.16 -9.51
C ILE A 374 20.11 7.88 -8.40
N GLU A 375 19.93 9.20 -8.54
CA GLU A 375 19.36 10.07 -7.48
C GLU A 375 17.84 10.25 -7.59
N GLU A 376 17.29 10.30 -8.80
CA GLU A 376 15.87 10.63 -9.03
C GLU A 376 15.12 9.48 -9.73
N PRO A 377 13.83 9.25 -9.40
CA PRO A 377 12.98 8.30 -10.10
C PRO A 377 12.48 8.87 -11.44
N GLY A 378 12.27 7.98 -12.43
CA GLY A 378 11.81 8.35 -13.77
C GLY A 378 12.89 8.21 -14.85
N SER A 379 12.58 8.67 -16.06
CA SER A 379 13.53 8.68 -17.20
C SER A 379 14.21 10.04 -17.32
N SER A 380 15.53 10.06 -17.30
CA SER A 380 16.39 11.21 -17.56
C SER A 380 17.48 10.85 -18.57
N TRP A 381 18.29 11.84 -18.99
CA TRP A 381 19.36 11.62 -19.96
C TRP A 381 20.76 11.89 -19.38
N TYR A 382 21.75 11.09 -19.78
CA TYR A 382 23.17 11.36 -19.53
C TYR A 382 24.00 11.34 -20.83
N TRP A 383 25.07 12.12 -20.88
CA TRP A 383 26.03 12.11 -21.99
C TRP A 383 27.43 12.48 -21.50
N ILE A 384 28.45 12.10 -22.28
CA ILE A 384 29.85 12.41 -21.98
C ILE A 384 30.37 13.35 -23.06
N GLU A 385 30.78 14.54 -22.67
CA GLU A 385 31.46 15.49 -23.55
C GLU A 385 32.96 15.21 -23.55
N LEU A 386 33.52 14.98 -24.74
CA LEU A 386 34.93 14.64 -24.94
C LEU A 386 35.63 15.77 -25.69
N THR A 387 36.75 16.26 -25.15
CA THR A 387 37.58 17.28 -25.81
C THR A 387 38.99 16.74 -26.03
N ASP A 388 39.49 16.82 -27.26
CA ASP A 388 40.85 16.37 -27.59
C ASP A 388 41.94 17.43 -27.34
N GLU A 389 43.21 17.05 -27.50
CA GLU A 389 44.37 17.93 -27.27
C GLU A 389 44.43 19.16 -28.19
N HIS A 390 43.61 19.20 -29.24
CA HIS A 390 43.53 20.31 -30.19
C HIS A 390 42.25 21.12 -30.01
N GLY A 391 41.47 20.86 -28.95
CA GLY A 391 40.23 21.55 -28.65
C GLY A 391 39.06 21.10 -29.53
N LEU A 392 39.18 20.01 -30.28
CA LEU A 392 38.08 19.47 -31.08
C LEU A 392 37.15 18.63 -30.19
N GLN A 393 35.85 18.83 -30.37
CA GLN A 393 34.79 18.15 -29.64
C GLN A 393 33.84 17.44 -30.63
N GLU A 394 33.03 16.51 -30.11
CA GLU A 394 31.89 15.97 -30.87
C GLU A 394 30.73 16.99 -30.82
N PRO A 395 30.21 17.47 -31.96
CA PRO A 395 29.18 18.53 -31.97
C PRO A 395 27.87 18.14 -31.29
N GLU A 396 27.47 16.87 -31.42
CA GLU A 396 26.28 16.31 -30.77
C GLU A 396 26.68 15.01 -30.06
N PRO A 397 27.11 15.08 -28.78
CA PRO A 397 27.41 13.89 -28.00
C PRO A 397 26.17 12.98 -27.91
N PRO A 398 26.32 11.66 -28.13
CA PRO A 398 25.21 10.73 -28.01
C PRO A 398 24.66 10.74 -26.58
N ARG A 399 23.33 10.93 -26.46
CA ARG A 399 22.60 10.90 -25.19
C ARG A 399 22.04 9.51 -24.93
N TYR A 400 22.17 9.06 -23.70
CA TYR A 400 21.73 7.76 -23.24
C TYR A 400 20.69 7.91 -22.14
N GLU A 401 19.73 7.00 -22.10
CA GLU A 401 18.64 7.04 -21.12
C GLU A 401 19.12 6.49 -19.76
N LEU A 402 18.78 7.21 -18.69
CA LEU A 402 18.96 6.83 -17.30
C LEU A 402 17.56 6.66 -16.69
N ARG A 403 17.22 5.45 -16.25
CA ARG A 403 15.92 5.12 -15.66
C ARG A 403 16.07 4.74 -14.19
N GLY A 404 15.63 5.64 -13.32
CA GLY A 404 15.50 5.38 -11.89
C GLY A 404 14.16 4.73 -11.56
N ILE A 405 14.19 3.50 -11.05
CA ILE A 405 13.00 2.82 -10.53
C ILE A 405 12.88 3.19 -9.04
N PRO A 406 11.80 3.87 -8.61
CA PRO A 406 11.58 4.11 -7.19
C PRO A 406 11.21 2.82 -6.47
N ASP A 407 11.72 2.66 -5.25
CA ASP A 407 11.27 1.66 -4.29
C ASP A 407 9.90 2.06 -3.74
N ARG A 408 8.96 1.12 -3.62
CA ARG A 408 7.58 1.41 -3.23
C ARG A 408 7.38 1.10 -1.75
N PRO A 409 6.62 1.94 -1.01
CA PRO A 409 6.34 1.63 0.38
C PRO A 409 5.44 0.38 0.48
N PRO A 410 5.55 -0.39 1.57
CA PRO A 410 4.76 -1.58 1.76
C PRO A 410 3.27 -1.25 1.90
N VAL A 411 2.41 -2.19 1.53
CA VAL A 411 0.95 -2.06 1.65
C VAL A 411 0.46 -2.98 2.77
N VAL A 412 -0.33 -2.43 3.69
CA VAL A 412 -0.84 -3.16 4.86
C VAL A 412 -2.37 -3.08 4.93
N TYR A 413 -3.00 -4.23 5.07
CA TYR A 413 -4.43 -4.36 5.31
C TYR A 413 -4.68 -5.01 6.66
N LEU A 414 -5.51 -4.38 7.48
CA LEU A 414 -6.09 -4.97 8.67
C LEU A 414 -7.44 -5.56 8.27
N ASP A 415 -7.48 -6.88 8.14
CA ASP A 415 -8.63 -7.62 7.61
C ASP A 415 -9.60 -8.02 8.72
N GLU A 416 -9.06 -8.46 9.86
CA GLU A 416 -9.83 -8.72 11.07
C GLU A 416 -9.24 -7.93 12.26
N PRO A 417 -10.07 -7.21 13.04
CA PRO A 417 -11.50 -6.99 12.79
C PRO A 417 -11.74 -5.97 11.65
N ALA A 418 -12.77 -6.24 10.86
CA ALA A 418 -13.09 -5.43 9.67
C ALA A 418 -13.56 -4.00 10.02
N THR A 419 -14.21 -3.84 11.19
CA THR A 419 -14.80 -2.58 11.68
C THR A 419 -14.43 -2.33 13.14
N ASP A 420 -14.76 -1.13 13.63
CA ASP A 420 -14.70 -0.80 15.05
C ASP A 420 -15.60 -1.75 15.88
N MET A 421 -15.20 -2.04 17.12
CA MET A 421 -15.92 -2.96 18.01
C MET A 421 -15.88 -2.52 19.47
N SER A 422 -16.86 -2.98 20.23
CA SER A 422 -16.91 -2.82 21.69
C SER A 422 -16.37 -4.06 22.39
N VAL A 423 -15.45 -3.88 23.34
CA VAL A 423 -14.71 -4.97 24.02
C VAL A 423 -14.66 -4.78 25.53
N THR A 424 -14.44 -5.84 26.30
CA THR A 424 -14.16 -5.78 27.74
C THR A 424 -12.68 -5.44 28.01
N PRO A 425 -12.33 -4.98 29.23
CA PRO A 425 -10.94 -4.65 29.57
C PRO A 425 -9.97 -5.83 29.42
N ASP A 426 -10.47 -7.04 29.62
CA ASP A 426 -9.68 -8.28 29.62
C ASP A 426 -9.86 -9.08 28.30
N ALA A 427 -10.44 -8.46 27.27
CA ALA A 427 -10.73 -9.13 26.02
C ALA A 427 -9.46 -9.53 25.24
N VAL A 428 -9.62 -10.53 24.38
CA VAL A 428 -8.65 -11.00 23.40
C VAL A 428 -9.16 -10.67 22.01
N VAL A 429 -8.49 -9.75 21.33
CA VAL A 429 -8.90 -9.27 20.00
C VAL A 429 -8.08 -9.99 18.92
N PRO A 430 -8.69 -10.84 18.07
CA PRO A 430 -7.97 -11.46 16.97
C PRO A 430 -7.66 -10.42 15.90
N LEU A 431 -6.40 -10.37 15.48
CA LEU A 431 -5.91 -9.50 14.41
C LEU A 431 -5.43 -10.34 13.25
N ARG A 432 -6.05 -10.17 12.07
CA ARG A 432 -5.54 -10.71 10.80
C ARG A 432 -4.99 -9.58 9.96
N ILE A 433 -3.68 -9.60 9.74
CA ILE A 433 -2.93 -8.55 9.08
C ILE A 433 -2.31 -9.12 7.80
N ILE A 434 -2.53 -8.44 6.68
CA ILE A 434 -1.93 -8.78 5.40
C ILE A 434 -0.99 -7.65 5.01
N ALA A 435 0.31 -7.93 4.98
CA ALA A 435 1.34 -6.98 4.58
C ALA A 435 2.06 -7.48 3.31
N GLN A 436 2.23 -6.60 2.34
CA GLN A 436 2.85 -6.92 1.06
C GLN A 436 3.84 -5.84 0.64
N ASP A 437 5.01 -6.27 0.18
CA ASP A 437 6.10 -5.42 -0.31
C ASP A 437 6.67 -6.01 -1.61
N ASP A 438 7.44 -5.26 -2.40
CA ASP A 438 8.07 -5.78 -3.63
C ASP A 438 9.51 -6.28 -3.43
N LEU A 439 10.23 -5.81 -2.40
CA LEU A 439 11.61 -6.21 -2.10
C LEU A 439 11.76 -7.00 -0.79
N GLY A 440 10.81 -6.87 0.14
CA GLY A 440 10.73 -7.61 1.39
C GLY A 440 10.51 -6.73 2.61
N LEU A 441 9.87 -7.32 3.62
CA LEU A 441 9.51 -6.63 4.85
C LEU A 441 10.55 -6.89 5.96
N THR A 442 10.95 -5.83 6.65
CA THR A 442 11.91 -5.91 7.77
C THR A 442 11.20 -6.09 9.10
N GLY A 443 10.02 -5.48 9.27
CA GLY A 443 9.23 -5.62 10.49
C GLY A 443 7.77 -5.21 10.35
N LEU A 444 6.95 -5.71 11.26
CA LEU A 444 5.53 -5.43 11.36
C LEU A 444 5.21 -5.00 12.80
N ARG A 445 4.52 -3.88 12.98
CA ARG A 445 4.25 -3.26 14.29
C ARG A 445 2.78 -2.89 14.43
N LEU A 446 2.17 -3.28 15.55
CA LEU A 446 0.86 -2.77 15.94
C LEU A 446 1.06 -1.50 16.77
N ARG A 447 0.49 -0.39 16.32
CA ARG A 447 0.42 0.87 17.06
C ARG A 447 -0.93 1.01 17.70
N TYR A 448 -0.94 1.46 18.94
CA TYR A 448 -2.17 1.88 19.60
C TYR A 448 -1.95 3.09 20.51
N THR A 449 -3.02 3.84 20.73
CA THR A 449 -3.02 4.99 21.62
C THR A 449 -4.35 5.09 22.35
N ASP A 450 -4.27 5.44 23.63
CA ASP A 450 -5.42 5.71 24.48
C ASP A 450 -5.90 7.15 24.23
N GLN A 451 -7.13 7.30 23.75
CA GLN A 451 -7.82 8.60 23.69
C GLN A 451 -8.63 8.87 24.96
N VAL A 452 -7.99 8.97 26.13
CA VAL A 452 -8.52 9.75 27.27
C VAL A 452 -7.85 11.13 27.32
N VAL A 453 -8.00 11.96 26.28
CA VAL A 453 -7.70 13.40 26.42
C VAL A 453 -8.63 14.20 25.52
N HIS A 454 -9.32 15.18 26.11
CA HIS A 454 -9.97 16.30 25.41
C HIS A 454 -9.08 16.81 24.27
N GLU A 455 -9.71 17.20 23.15
CA GLU A 455 -9.25 17.84 21.89
C GLU A 455 -7.90 18.62 21.78
N GLU A 456 -7.02 18.72 22.78
CA GLU A 456 -5.78 19.51 22.74
C GLU A 456 -4.60 18.85 23.49
N ALA A 457 -4.00 17.78 22.93
CA ALA A 457 -2.61 17.38 23.27
C ALA A 457 -1.96 16.52 22.15
N PRO A 458 -0.97 17.03 21.39
CA PRO A 458 -0.38 16.31 20.27
C PRO A 458 0.79 15.37 20.65
N ASN A 459 0.87 14.90 21.90
CA ASN A 459 1.97 14.06 22.39
C ASN A 459 1.50 13.01 23.42
N ALA A 460 0.43 12.28 23.12
CA ALA A 460 0.14 11.04 23.85
C ALA A 460 1.24 10.02 23.52
N ALA A 461 1.77 9.32 24.53
CA ALA A 461 2.81 8.30 24.34
C ALA A 461 2.25 7.19 23.43
N MET A 462 2.75 7.11 22.20
CA MET A 462 2.38 6.06 21.26
C MET A 462 3.09 4.77 21.64
N THR A 463 2.34 3.73 21.96
CA THR A 463 2.91 2.41 22.27
C THR A 463 2.91 1.55 21.02
N ALA A 464 4.00 0.82 20.79
CA ALA A 464 4.15 -0.09 19.66
C ALA A 464 4.41 -1.50 20.18
N LEU A 465 3.68 -2.48 19.65
CA LEU A 465 3.92 -3.90 19.83
C LEU A 465 4.59 -4.42 18.56
N GLU A 466 5.82 -4.92 18.67
CA GLU A 466 6.52 -5.60 17.56
C GLU A 466 5.87 -6.96 17.33
N LEU A 467 5.36 -7.18 16.12
CA LEU A 467 4.59 -8.38 15.76
C LEU A 467 5.48 -9.46 15.16
N SER A 468 6.35 -9.05 14.23
CA SER A 468 7.26 -9.95 13.51
C SER A 468 8.53 -9.22 13.09
N THR A 469 9.66 -9.93 13.06
CA THR A 469 10.95 -9.43 12.55
C THR A 469 11.45 -10.34 11.43
N LEU A 470 11.69 -9.76 10.25
CA LEU A 470 12.13 -10.38 8.99
C LEU A 470 11.10 -11.29 8.30
N LEU A 471 10.51 -10.78 7.22
CA LEU A 471 9.32 -11.35 6.59
C LEU A 471 9.50 -11.46 5.06
N PRO A 472 8.91 -12.50 4.43
CA PRO A 472 8.90 -12.61 2.97
C PRO A 472 8.15 -11.45 2.29
N THR A 473 8.24 -11.37 0.96
CA THR A 473 7.59 -10.35 0.09
C THR A 473 6.08 -10.19 0.32
N ALA A 474 5.41 -11.19 0.90
CA ALA A 474 4.04 -11.09 1.39
C ALA A 474 3.89 -11.96 2.65
N GLU A 475 3.31 -11.38 3.71
CA GLU A 475 3.00 -12.09 4.95
C GLU A 475 1.53 -11.86 5.34
N THR A 476 0.85 -12.95 5.70
CA THR A 476 -0.38 -12.91 6.49
C THR A 476 -0.01 -13.28 7.93
N SER A 477 -0.17 -12.34 8.85
CA SER A 477 0.08 -12.54 10.28
C SER A 477 -1.26 -12.59 11.01
N GLU A 478 -1.50 -13.69 11.73
CA GLU A 478 -2.65 -13.87 12.62
C GLU A 478 -2.15 -13.87 14.05
N MET A 479 -2.77 -13.06 14.92
CA MET A 479 -2.41 -12.98 16.33
C MET A 479 -3.61 -12.65 17.21
N ASP A 480 -3.52 -13.04 18.47
CA ASP A 480 -4.50 -12.73 19.49
C ASP A 480 -3.96 -11.62 20.40
N TRP A 481 -4.51 -10.41 20.26
CA TRP A 481 -4.10 -9.26 21.07
C TRP A 481 -4.82 -9.27 22.42
N GLN A 482 -4.11 -9.67 23.47
CA GLN A 482 -4.59 -9.67 24.85
C GLN A 482 -4.61 -8.25 25.41
N LEU A 483 -5.78 -7.77 25.86
CA LEU A 483 -5.95 -6.43 26.43
C LEU A 483 -5.72 -6.39 27.95
N GLU A 484 -5.85 -7.53 28.67
CA GLU A 484 -5.65 -7.64 30.13
C GLU A 484 -4.35 -6.95 30.63
N PRO A 485 -3.17 -7.15 30.00
CA PRO A 485 -1.93 -6.51 30.46
C PRO A 485 -1.92 -4.98 30.39
N LEU A 486 -2.84 -4.39 29.61
CA LEU A 486 -2.96 -2.94 29.43
C LEU A 486 -3.73 -2.27 30.58
N ALA A 487 -4.41 -3.05 31.45
CA ALA A 487 -5.16 -2.58 32.62
C ALA A 487 -6.12 -1.41 32.29
N LEU A 488 -6.88 -1.55 31.21
CA LEU A 488 -7.77 -0.53 30.67
C LEU A 488 -8.99 -0.32 31.59
N SER A 489 -9.46 0.92 31.72
CA SER A 489 -10.69 1.21 32.46
C SER A 489 -11.91 1.22 31.52
N PRO A 490 -13.08 0.72 31.95
CA PRO A 490 -14.33 0.89 31.19
C PRO A 490 -14.61 2.37 30.86
N GLY A 491 -15.05 2.64 29.63
CA GLY A 491 -15.24 3.97 29.04
C GLY A 491 -14.06 4.49 28.21
N THR A 492 -12.98 3.72 28.10
CA THR A 492 -11.78 4.08 27.32
C THR A 492 -11.99 3.81 25.84
N ARG A 493 -11.49 4.67 24.96
CA ARG A 493 -11.48 4.45 23.50
C ARG A 493 -10.05 4.32 23.00
N LEU A 494 -9.70 3.14 22.51
CA LEU A 494 -8.38 2.85 21.94
C LEU A 494 -8.41 3.03 20.43
N ALA A 495 -7.50 3.83 19.90
CA ALA A 495 -7.22 3.90 18.48
C ALA A 495 -6.04 2.99 18.15
N TYR A 496 -6.15 2.14 17.13
CA TYR A 496 -5.06 1.25 16.70
C TYR A 496 -4.96 1.12 15.17
N TRP A 497 -3.74 0.85 14.70
CA TRP A 497 -3.41 0.58 13.30
C TRP A 497 -2.12 -0.22 13.22
N VAL A 498 -1.82 -0.76 12.05
CA VAL A 498 -0.61 -1.56 11.83
C VAL A 498 0.33 -0.84 10.87
N GLU A 499 1.62 -0.90 11.18
CA GLU A 499 2.72 -0.36 10.40
C GLU A 499 3.59 -1.52 9.90
N ALA A 500 3.86 -1.58 8.59
CA ALA A 500 4.88 -2.45 8.02
C ALA A 500 6.08 -1.60 7.59
N VAL A 501 7.28 -2.11 7.83
CA VAL A 501 8.54 -1.41 7.57
C VAL A 501 9.34 -2.23 6.57
N ASP A 502 9.75 -1.62 5.46
CA ASP A 502 10.64 -2.24 4.47
C ASP A 502 12.12 -2.12 4.88
N ALA A 503 13.05 -2.50 4.00
CA ALA A 503 14.49 -2.40 4.23
C ALA A 503 15.13 -1.14 3.60
N CYS A 504 14.35 -0.26 2.98
CA CYS A 504 14.84 0.86 2.18
C CYS A 504 15.53 1.92 3.05
N ASP A 505 16.82 2.16 2.81
CA ASP A 505 17.63 3.16 3.54
C ASP A 505 17.95 4.42 2.73
N VAL A 506 17.38 4.54 1.52
CA VAL A 506 17.70 5.61 0.55
C VAL A 506 16.61 6.70 0.58
N GLY A 507 17.03 7.96 0.80
CA GLY A 507 16.15 9.14 0.72
C GLY A 507 15.45 9.55 2.02
N LEU A 508 15.79 8.91 3.15
CA LEU A 508 15.24 9.23 4.47
C LEU A 508 16.02 10.38 5.13
N GLU A 509 15.31 11.35 5.73
CA GLU A 509 15.94 12.40 6.56
C GLU A 509 16.61 11.76 7.79
N SER A 510 17.74 12.33 8.22
CA SER A 510 18.75 11.72 9.09
C SER A 510 18.32 11.27 10.51
N ASP A 511 17.05 11.39 10.90
CA ASP A 511 16.55 11.00 12.22
C ASP A 511 15.70 9.70 12.22
N GLU A 512 15.26 9.17 11.07
CA GLU A 512 14.41 7.97 10.99
C GLU A 512 15.17 6.78 10.36
N SER A 513 15.89 6.04 11.20
CA SER A 513 16.76 4.93 10.79
C SER A 513 16.00 3.62 10.46
N ALA A 514 14.78 3.67 9.92
CA ALA A 514 13.91 2.51 9.81
C ALA A 514 12.98 2.52 8.58
N GLY A 515 13.51 2.28 7.37
CA GLY A 515 12.71 1.90 6.19
C GLY A 515 11.68 2.95 5.72
N GLN A 516 11.00 2.67 4.62
CA GLN A 516 9.70 3.28 4.34
C GLN A 516 8.62 2.51 5.12
N ILE A 517 7.58 3.25 5.56
CA ILE A 517 6.52 2.72 6.41
C ILE A 517 5.19 2.73 5.65
N GLY A 518 4.59 1.55 5.54
CA GLY A 518 3.21 1.35 5.09
C GLY A 518 2.27 1.30 6.28
N THR A 519 1.13 2.00 6.23
CA THR A 519 0.15 2.03 7.34
C THR A 519 -1.22 1.50 6.92
N SER A 520 -1.86 0.75 7.81
CA SER A 520 -3.26 0.32 7.64
C SER A 520 -4.24 1.45 7.95
N ALA A 521 -5.52 1.25 7.63
CA ALA A 521 -6.58 2.11 8.15
C ALA A 521 -6.64 2.03 9.69
N GLN A 522 -6.90 3.17 10.32
CA GLN A 522 -7.11 3.27 11.77
C GLN A 522 -8.47 2.67 12.15
N ARG A 523 -8.49 1.97 13.30
CA ARG A 523 -9.67 1.34 13.91
C ARG A 523 -9.79 1.73 15.37
N TYR A 524 -10.99 1.58 15.93
CA TYR A 524 -11.28 1.90 17.31
C TYR A 524 -11.84 0.71 18.09
N LEU A 525 -11.34 0.53 19.32
CA LEU A 525 -11.93 -0.35 20.33
C LEU A 525 -12.56 0.50 21.43
N ASP A 526 -13.87 0.35 21.63
CA ASP A 526 -14.58 0.98 22.73
C ASP A 526 -14.60 0.01 23.92
N VAL A 527 -13.82 0.31 24.96
CA VAL A 527 -13.72 -0.53 26.16
C VAL A 527 -14.94 -0.27 27.03
N ILE A 528 -15.82 -1.26 27.19
CA ILE A 528 -17.03 -1.19 27.99
C ILE A 528 -16.96 -2.14 29.19
N SER A 529 -17.88 -2.01 30.14
CA SER A 529 -17.93 -2.94 31.28
C SER A 529 -18.40 -4.34 30.83
N THR A 530 -18.02 -5.39 31.56
CA THR A 530 -18.50 -6.76 31.30
C THR A 530 -20.03 -6.85 31.33
N GLU A 531 -20.68 -6.13 32.27
CA GLU A 531 -22.15 -6.05 32.34
C GLU A 531 -22.75 -5.39 31.09
N ASP A 532 -22.14 -4.31 30.59
CA ASP A 532 -22.64 -3.63 29.39
C ASP A 532 -22.44 -4.48 28.14
N LYS A 533 -21.31 -5.21 28.04
CA LYS A 533 -21.07 -6.15 26.93
C LYS A 533 -22.06 -7.31 26.99
N GLN A 534 -22.34 -7.86 28.17
CA GLN A 534 -23.40 -8.87 28.35
C GLN A 534 -24.77 -8.35 27.90
N ARG A 535 -25.14 -7.10 28.24
CA ARG A 535 -26.39 -6.48 27.77
C ARG A 535 -26.44 -6.29 26.25
N GLU A 536 -25.33 -5.88 25.64
CA GLU A 536 -25.21 -5.74 24.17
C GLU A 536 -25.42 -7.09 23.47
N LEU A 537 -24.70 -8.13 23.92
CA LEU A 537 -24.81 -9.47 23.35
C LEU A 537 -26.20 -10.07 23.59
N ALA A 538 -26.78 -9.84 24.77
CA ALA A 538 -28.14 -10.25 25.06
C ALA A 538 -29.18 -9.58 24.13
N ALA A 539 -29.01 -8.29 23.84
CA ALA A 539 -29.89 -7.60 22.90
C ALA A 539 -29.77 -8.18 21.48
N ARG A 540 -28.56 -8.55 21.03
CA ARG A 540 -28.34 -9.23 19.74
C ARG A 540 -28.98 -10.63 19.71
N GLN A 541 -28.85 -11.40 20.79
CA GLN A 541 -29.53 -12.70 20.92
C GLN A 541 -31.07 -12.56 20.88
N SER A 542 -31.64 -11.51 21.48
CA SER A 542 -33.08 -11.24 21.32
C SER A 542 -33.44 -10.93 19.85
N GLY A 543 -32.57 -10.23 19.12
CA GLY A 543 -32.76 -9.97 17.70
C GLY A 543 -32.66 -11.24 16.84
N LEU A 544 -31.87 -12.23 17.25
CA LEU A 544 -31.85 -13.55 16.62
C LEU A 544 -33.20 -14.25 16.73
N LEU A 545 -33.84 -14.22 17.90
CA LEU A 545 -35.19 -14.80 18.06
C LEU A 545 -36.21 -14.13 17.15
N ASP A 546 -36.23 -12.79 17.11
CA ASP A 546 -37.17 -12.05 16.25
C ASP A 546 -36.96 -12.41 14.76
N THR A 547 -35.71 -12.63 14.35
CA THR A 547 -35.37 -13.06 13.00
C THR A 547 -35.79 -14.51 12.74
N LEU A 548 -35.60 -15.40 13.71
CA LEU A 548 -36.04 -16.80 13.65
C LEU A 548 -37.56 -16.92 13.53
N GLU A 549 -38.32 -16.18 14.34
CA GLU A 549 -39.78 -16.14 14.25
C GLU A 549 -40.24 -15.63 12.87
N ALA A 550 -39.61 -14.59 12.35
CA ALA A 550 -39.90 -14.09 11.01
C ALA A 550 -39.58 -15.11 9.90
N ILE A 551 -38.53 -15.92 10.05
CA ILE A 551 -38.20 -17.00 9.13
C ILE A 551 -39.23 -18.14 9.24
N ARG A 552 -39.58 -18.56 10.46
CA ARG A 552 -40.61 -19.57 10.73
C ARG A 552 -41.95 -19.20 10.11
N ASP A 553 -42.39 -17.95 10.28
CA ASP A 553 -43.66 -17.48 9.73
C ASP A 553 -43.66 -17.48 8.19
N ARG A 554 -42.51 -17.18 7.57
CA ARG A 554 -42.33 -17.28 6.11
C ARG A 554 -42.33 -18.72 5.62
N GLU A 555 -41.67 -19.64 6.34
CA GLU A 555 -41.68 -21.08 6.03
C GLU A 555 -43.09 -21.65 6.17
N THR A 556 -43.85 -21.23 7.19
CA THR A 556 -45.28 -21.60 7.36
C THR A 556 -46.10 -21.18 6.15
N GLN A 557 -45.95 -19.92 5.70
CA GLN A 557 -46.65 -19.43 4.51
C GLN A 557 -46.25 -20.21 3.25
N ALA A 558 -44.97 -20.53 3.08
CA ALA A 558 -44.48 -21.30 1.94
C ALA A 558 -45.01 -22.74 1.97
N HIS A 559 -45.04 -23.37 3.14
CA HIS A 559 -45.61 -24.70 3.38
C HIS A 559 -47.10 -24.75 3.03
N ASP A 560 -47.89 -23.78 3.50
CA ASP A 560 -49.34 -23.72 3.22
C ASP A 560 -49.61 -23.63 1.71
N VAL A 561 -48.85 -22.78 1.00
CA VAL A 561 -48.95 -22.66 -0.46
C VAL A 561 -48.58 -23.99 -1.14
N THR A 562 -47.49 -24.63 -0.74
CA THR A 562 -47.09 -25.94 -1.30
C THR A 562 -48.15 -27.01 -1.05
N SER A 563 -48.75 -27.03 0.15
CA SER A 563 -49.80 -27.98 0.51
C SER A 563 -51.06 -27.77 -0.34
N GLU A 564 -51.51 -26.53 -0.52
CA GLU A 564 -52.63 -26.20 -1.40
C GLU A 564 -52.37 -26.67 -2.85
N LEU A 565 -51.17 -26.41 -3.38
CA LEU A 565 -50.76 -26.82 -4.72
C LEU A 565 -50.71 -28.34 -4.87
N ARG A 566 -50.19 -29.05 -3.86
CA ARG A 566 -50.16 -30.51 -3.85
C ARG A 566 -51.57 -31.09 -3.84
N ILE A 567 -52.46 -30.61 -2.98
CA ILE A 567 -53.86 -31.07 -2.91
C ILE A 567 -54.54 -30.88 -4.27
N GLN A 568 -54.35 -29.71 -4.90
CA GLN A 568 -54.89 -29.42 -6.22
C GLN A 568 -54.36 -30.41 -7.28
N ALA A 569 -53.05 -30.67 -7.28
CA ALA A 569 -52.41 -31.62 -8.19
C ALA A 569 -52.88 -33.07 -7.96
N ASP A 570 -53.02 -33.51 -6.71
CA ASP A 570 -53.46 -34.87 -6.35
C ASP A 570 -54.93 -35.11 -6.72
N VAL A 571 -55.82 -34.14 -6.45
CA VAL A 571 -57.27 -34.28 -6.65
C VAL A 571 -57.67 -34.10 -8.11
N THR A 572 -57.17 -33.05 -8.76
CA THR A 572 -57.64 -32.67 -10.10
C THR A 572 -56.74 -33.16 -11.21
N ARG A 573 -55.51 -33.62 -10.89
CA ARG A 573 -54.44 -33.95 -11.84
C ARG A 573 -54.15 -32.80 -12.83
N GLN A 574 -54.47 -31.57 -12.44
CA GLN A 574 -54.30 -30.35 -13.24
C GLN A 574 -53.92 -29.17 -12.34
N LEU A 575 -53.12 -28.24 -12.88
CA LEU A 575 -52.79 -26.97 -12.22
C LEU A 575 -53.17 -25.80 -13.12
N ARG A 576 -53.78 -24.77 -12.52
CA ARG A 576 -54.18 -23.54 -13.21
C ARG A 576 -52.95 -22.64 -13.41
N PRO A 577 -52.98 -21.68 -14.35
CA PRO A 577 -51.89 -20.72 -14.53
C PRO A 577 -51.56 -19.91 -13.26
N GLU A 578 -52.56 -19.62 -12.44
CA GLU A 578 -52.41 -18.97 -11.12
C GLU A 578 -51.65 -19.85 -10.12
N ASP A 579 -51.88 -21.17 -10.13
CA ASP A 579 -51.21 -22.14 -9.27
C ASP A 579 -49.70 -22.25 -9.62
N VAL A 580 -49.36 -22.14 -10.91
CA VAL A 580 -47.94 -22.13 -11.37
C VAL A 580 -47.20 -20.88 -10.91
N GLU A 581 -47.90 -19.74 -10.80
CA GLU A 581 -47.30 -18.50 -10.29
C GLU A 581 -47.11 -18.56 -8.77
N LEU A 582 -48.07 -19.14 -8.04
CA LEU A 582 -47.91 -19.44 -6.62
C LEU A 582 -46.73 -20.39 -6.35
N LEU A 583 -46.50 -21.39 -7.20
CA LEU A 583 -45.34 -22.28 -7.09
C LEU A 583 -44.02 -21.53 -7.26
N LYS A 584 -43.93 -20.60 -8.22
CA LYS A 584 -42.74 -19.74 -8.38
C LYS A 584 -42.55 -18.82 -7.18
N GLN A 585 -43.63 -18.29 -6.63
CA GLN A 585 -43.57 -17.49 -5.42
C GLN A 585 -43.04 -18.32 -4.24
N ALA A 586 -43.51 -19.55 -4.06
CA ALA A 586 -42.99 -20.47 -3.04
C ALA A 586 -41.51 -20.80 -3.26
N GLU A 587 -41.08 -21.06 -4.51
CA GLU A 587 -39.65 -21.27 -4.84
C GLU A 587 -38.78 -20.05 -4.50
N LEU A 588 -39.25 -18.83 -4.80
CA LEU A 588 -38.55 -17.59 -4.44
C LEU A 588 -38.50 -17.37 -2.93
N GLN A 589 -39.61 -17.60 -2.23
CA GLN A 589 -39.67 -17.52 -0.77
C GLN A 589 -38.69 -18.50 -0.13
N GLN A 590 -38.58 -19.73 -0.63
CA GLN A 590 -37.63 -20.71 -0.11
C GLN A 590 -36.17 -20.24 -0.25
N ARG A 591 -35.82 -19.64 -1.40
CA ARG A 591 -34.48 -19.09 -1.64
C ARG A 591 -34.17 -17.91 -0.73
N ASP A 592 -35.17 -17.08 -0.46
CA ASP A 592 -35.03 -15.97 0.49
C ASP A 592 -34.84 -16.48 1.93
N ILE A 593 -35.60 -17.50 2.34
CA ILE A 593 -35.44 -18.18 3.65
C ILE A 593 -34.02 -18.73 3.79
N ARG A 594 -33.52 -19.43 2.77
CA ARG A 594 -32.15 -19.96 2.78
C ARG A 594 -31.10 -18.88 2.91
N ARG A 595 -31.23 -17.76 2.19
CA ARG A 595 -30.32 -16.62 2.34
C ARG A 595 -30.36 -16.06 3.77
N LEU A 596 -31.53 -15.94 4.39
CA LEU A 596 -31.64 -15.41 5.76
C LEU A 596 -31.02 -16.34 6.80
N VAL A 597 -31.06 -17.65 6.58
CA VAL A 597 -30.44 -18.64 7.48
C VAL A 597 -28.93 -18.71 7.27
N ALA A 598 -28.48 -18.83 6.02
CA ALA A 598 -27.15 -19.35 5.67
C ALA A 598 -26.25 -18.38 4.89
N ASP A 599 -26.61 -17.09 4.75
CA ASP A 599 -25.72 -16.11 4.13
C ASP A 599 -24.40 -15.98 4.93
N GLU A 600 -23.26 -16.15 4.25
CA GLU A 600 -21.93 -16.20 4.90
C GLU A 600 -21.52 -14.87 5.57
N ALA A 601 -22.13 -13.76 5.15
CA ALA A 601 -21.80 -12.43 5.67
C ALA A 601 -22.77 -11.94 6.76
N SER A 602 -24.05 -12.31 6.67
CA SER A 602 -25.12 -11.73 7.49
C SER A 602 -26.27 -12.68 7.83
N GLY A 603 -26.12 -13.96 7.51
CA GLY A 603 -27.10 -14.99 7.83
C GLY A 603 -27.20 -15.24 9.33
N LEU A 604 -28.34 -15.79 9.75
CA LEU A 604 -28.61 -16.12 11.15
C LEU A 604 -27.53 -17.05 11.73
N LEU A 605 -27.07 -18.06 10.97
CA LEU A 605 -25.99 -18.94 11.40
C LEU A 605 -24.69 -18.17 11.68
N LYS A 606 -24.34 -17.22 10.81
CA LYS A 606 -23.14 -16.40 10.96
C LYS A 606 -23.21 -15.50 12.20
N GLU A 607 -24.37 -14.89 12.45
CA GLU A 607 -24.57 -14.04 13.63
C GLU A 607 -24.49 -14.86 14.93
N VAL A 608 -25.01 -16.09 14.96
CA VAL A 608 -24.88 -17.01 16.11
C VAL A 608 -23.40 -17.33 16.38
N GLU A 609 -22.62 -17.66 15.34
CA GLU A 609 -21.18 -17.90 15.46
C GLU A 609 -20.43 -16.66 15.96
N THR A 610 -20.76 -15.48 15.45
CA THR A 610 -20.14 -14.21 15.87
C THR A 610 -20.42 -13.92 17.35
N ILE A 611 -21.65 -14.14 17.83
CA ILE A 611 -21.96 -13.94 19.25
C ILE A 611 -21.18 -14.94 20.12
N GLN A 612 -21.06 -16.21 19.72
CA GLN A 612 -20.25 -17.19 20.46
C GLN A 612 -18.77 -16.79 20.51
N GLN A 613 -18.22 -16.33 19.39
CA GLN A 613 -16.85 -15.84 19.33
C GLN A 613 -16.64 -14.62 20.23
N GLU A 614 -17.57 -13.66 20.22
CA GLU A 614 -17.49 -12.48 21.08
C GLU A 614 -17.62 -12.81 22.56
N LEU A 615 -18.47 -13.78 22.97
CA LEU A 615 -18.54 -14.26 24.35
C LEU A 615 -17.18 -14.80 24.82
N ALA A 616 -16.56 -15.66 24.00
CA ALA A 616 -15.25 -16.24 24.30
C ALA A 616 -14.14 -15.18 24.33
N GLN A 617 -14.07 -14.33 23.30
CA GLN A 617 -13.07 -13.27 23.16
C GLN A 617 -13.14 -12.22 24.28
N ASN A 618 -14.34 -11.94 24.81
CA ASN A 618 -14.51 -10.95 25.88
C ASN A 618 -14.45 -11.57 27.29
N HIS A 619 -14.06 -12.85 27.40
CA HIS A 619 -14.04 -13.61 28.65
C HIS A 619 -15.35 -13.50 29.44
N ILE A 620 -16.48 -13.54 28.73
CA ILE A 620 -17.79 -13.56 29.39
C ILE A 620 -18.10 -15.00 29.78
N GLU A 621 -18.01 -15.28 31.09
CA GLU A 621 -18.35 -16.58 31.67
C GLU A 621 -19.88 -16.80 31.65
N ASP A 622 -20.38 -17.21 30.49
CA ASP A 622 -21.76 -17.65 30.30
C ASP A 622 -21.76 -18.98 29.53
N SER A 623 -21.42 -20.06 30.25
CA SER A 623 -21.33 -21.41 29.70
C SER A 623 -22.65 -21.88 29.07
N GLU A 624 -23.76 -21.40 29.60
CA GLU A 624 -25.10 -21.87 29.27
C GLU A 624 -25.66 -21.15 28.04
N SER A 625 -25.48 -19.82 27.90
CA SER A 625 -25.72 -19.14 26.62
C SER A 625 -24.79 -19.64 25.52
N SER A 626 -23.54 -19.95 25.84
CA SER A 626 -22.61 -20.55 24.89
C SER A 626 -23.08 -21.93 24.41
N GLN A 627 -23.53 -22.80 25.33
CA GLN A 627 -24.11 -24.11 24.99
C GLN A 627 -25.38 -23.99 24.16
N ARG A 628 -26.30 -23.09 24.53
CA ARG A 628 -27.54 -22.84 23.77
C ARG A 628 -27.25 -22.35 22.35
N LEU A 629 -26.35 -21.38 22.20
CA LEU A 629 -25.95 -20.88 20.89
C LEU A 629 -25.26 -21.97 20.06
N ALA A 630 -24.50 -22.88 20.68
CA ALA A 630 -23.90 -24.02 20.00
C ALA A 630 -24.96 -25.00 19.46
N VAL A 631 -25.96 -25.34 20.28
CA VAL A 631 -27.11 -26.16 19.83
C VAL A 631 -27.87 -25.47 18.71
N LEU A 632 -28.12 -24.16 18.84
CA LEU A 632 -28.79 -23.38 17.80
C LEU A 632 -27.99 -23.37 16.49
N ALA A 633 -26.66 -23.19 16.56
CA ALA A 633 -25.80 -23.25 15.38
C ALA A 633 -25.85 -24.62 14.70
N GLU A 634 -25.88 -25.71 15.47
CA GLU A 634 -26.02 -27.07 14.94
C GLU A 634 -27.36 -27.26 14.24
N GLU A 635 -28.48 -26.88 14.86
CA GLU A 635 -29.83 -26.98 14.26
C GLU A 635 -29.94 -26.15 12.96
N LEU A 636 -29.39 -24.94 12.93
CA LEU A 636 -29.38 -24.07 11.75
C LEU A 636 -28.47 -24.59 10.64
N SER A 637 -27.34 -25.19 11.01
CA SER A 637 -26.42 -25.86 10.06
C SER A 637 -27.06 -27.11 9.45
N ASP A 638 -27.79 -27.90 10.25
CA ASP A 638 -28.60 -29.03 9.78
C ASP A 638 -29.72 -28.56 8.84
N LEU A 639 -30.37 -27.44 9.17
CA LEU A 639 -31.39 -26.82 8.34
C LEU A 639 -30.84 -26.42 6.95
N ASP A 640 -29.69 -25.73 6.90
CA ASP A 640 -29.05 -25.31 5.64
C ASP A 640 -28.47 -26.47 4.84
N SER A 641 -27.84 -27.44 5.48
CA SER A 641 -27.16 -28.53 4.76
C SER A 641 -28.12 -29.61 4.26
N ARG A 642 -29.20 -29.90 4.99
CA ARG A 642 -30.06 -31.06 4.74
C ARG A 642 -31.42 -30.69 4.14
N TRP A 643 -32.13 -29.74 4.74
CA TRP A 643 -33.55 -29.53 4.45
C TRP A 643 -33.76 -28.46 3.37
N LEU A 644 -33.17 -27.28 3.53
CA LEU A 644 -33.38 -26.15 2.60
C LEU A 644 -33.01 -26.47 1.14
N PRO A 645 -31.86 -27.11 0.82
CA PRO A 645 -31.52 -27.47 -0.55
C PRO A 645 -32.45 -28.53 -1.14
N SER A 646 -32.94 -29.46 -0.30
CA SER A 646 -33.89 -30.50 -0.71
C SER A 646 -35.24 -29.90 -1.11
N ILE A 647 -35.72 -28.92 -0.34
CA ILE A 647 -36.96 -28.19 -0.65
C ILE A 647 -36.81 -27.41 -1.96
N GLU A 648 -35.75 -26.61 -2.10
CA GLU A 648 -35.47 -25.84 -3.31
C GLU A 648 -35.41 -26.75 -4.55
N GLN A 649 -34.71 -27.89 -4.44
CA GLN A 649 -34.59 -28.84 -5.54
C GLN A 649 -35.95 -29.46 -5.89
N SER A 650 -36.78 -29.78 -4.91
CA SER A 650 -38.09 -30.43 -5.12
C SER A 650 -39.10 -29.46 -5.74
N LEU A 651 -39.16 -28.21 -5.26
CA LEU A 651 -39.98 -27.15 -5.87
C LEU A 651 -39.54 -26.83 -7.30
N ALA A 652 -38.23 -26.75 -7.55
CA ALA A 652 -37.70 -26.52 -8.89
C ALA A 652 -37.99 -27.67 -9.86
N LYS A 653 -37.91 -28.93 -9.39
CA LYS A 653 -38.30 -30.12 -10.18
C LYS A 653 -39.79 -30.11 -10.49
N ALA A 654 -40.65 -29.84 -9.49
CA ALA A 654 -42.09 -29.70 -9.67
C ALA A 654 -42.41 -28.61 -10.71
N ARG A 655 -41.78 -27.44 -10.63
CA ARG A 655 -41.98 -26.39 -11.64
C ARG A 655 -41.56 -26.84 -13.03
N LYS A 656 -40.41 -27.48 -13.16
CA LYS A 656 -39.87 -27.92 -14.45
C LYS A 656 -40.73 -29.01 -15.11
N SER A 657 -41.24 -29.97 -14.33
CA SER A 657 -42.17 -30.99 -14.83
C SER A 657 -43.46 -30.34 -15.31
N ILE A 658 -44.02 -29.40 -14.55
CA ILE A 658 -45.22 -28.63 -14.93
C ILE A 658 -44.99 -27.78 -16.20
N GLU A 659 -43.83 -27.11 -16.34
CA GLU A 659 -43.48 -26.34 -17.53
C GLU A 659 -43.34 -27.22 -18.78
N THR A 660 -42.79 -28.43 -18.60
CA THR A 660 -42.65 -29.42 -19.68
C THR A 660 -44.03 -29.95 -20.10
N ASP A 661 -44.87 -30.33 -19.13
CA ASP A 661 -46.24 -30.79 -19.36
C ASP A 661 -47.09 -29.71 -20.06
N ARG A 662 -46.85 -28.42 -19.73
CA ARG A 662 -47.50 -27.28 -20.40
C ARG A 662 -47.10 -27.15 -21.86
N ALA A 663 -45.82 -27.39 -22.19
CA ALA A 663 -45.32 -27.31 -23.56
C ALA A 663 -45.91 -28.42 -24.47
N ASP A 664 -46.24 -29.58 -23.89
CA ASP A 664 -46.82 -30.73 -24.59
C ASP A 664 -48.37 -30.72 -24.62
N SER A 665 -49.01 -29.82 -23.85
CA SER A 665 -50.48 -29.72 -23.74
C SER A 665 -51.15 -29.01 -24.94
N ALA A 666 -52.32 -29.50 -25.37
CA ALA A 666 -53.09 -28.95 -26.50
C ALA A 666 -53.97 -27.72 -26.13
N ASP A 667 -54.18 -27.46 -24.84
CA ASP A 667 -54.98 -26.33 -24.33
C ASP A 667 -54.12 -25.47 -23.37
N PRO A 668 -53.76 -24.23 -23.75
CA PRO A 668 -52.88 -23.37 -22.95
C PRO A 668 -53.46 -22.91 -21.60
N ASN A 669 -54.74 -23.19 -21.33
CA ASN A 669 -55.42 -22.86 -20.07
C ASN A 669 -55.53 -24.02 -19.08
N GLN A 670 -55.13 -25.25 -19.45
CA GLN A 670 -55.13 -26.41 -18.55
C GLN A 670 -53.81 -27.17 -18.66
N THR A 671 -52.94 -27.00 -17.68
CA THR A 671 -51.71 -27.79 -17.57
C THR A 671 -52.03 -29.09 -16.85
N SER A 672 -51.82 -30.25 -17.49
CA SER A 672 -51.88 -31.54 -16.80
C SER A 672 -50.74 -31.62 -15.79
N ALA A 673 -51.04 -31.90 -14.52
CA ALA A 673 -50.03 -32.17 -13.52
C ALA A 673 -49.65 -33.65 -13.62
N SER A 674 -48.43 -33.95 -14.09
CA SER A 674 -47.90 -35.31 -14.08
C SER A 674 -47.83 -35.88 -12.66
N GLU A 675 -47.85 -37.21 -12.56
CA GLU A 675 -47.67 -37.91 -11.29
C GLU A 675 -46.30 -37.63 -10.66
N GLU A 676 -45.30 -37.28 -11.49
CA GLU A 676 -43.98 -36.80 -11.07
C GLU A 676 -44.06 -35.43 -10.41
N ALA A 677 -44.76 -34.45 -11.00
CA ALA A 677 -44.96 -33.12 -10.40
C ALA A 677 -45.65 -33.18 -9.03
N ALA A 678 -46.68 -34.02 -8.89
CA ALA A 678 -47.37 -34.23 -7.61
C ALA A 678 -46.48 -34.92 -6.56
N ALA A 679 -45.59 -35.83 -6.98
CA ALA A 679 -44.62 -36.46 -6.08
C ALA A 679 -43.55 -35.47 -5.61
N ASP A 680 -43.04 -34.60 -6.50
CA ASP A 680 -42.07 -33.56 -6.12
C ASP A 680 -42.67 -32.52 -5.17
N LEU A 681 -43.96 -32.15 -5.34
CA LEU A 681 -44.66 -31.28 -4.39
C LEU A 681 -44.87 -31.95 -3.02
N ARG A 682 -45.17 -33.26 -2.97
CA ARG A 682 -45.21 -34.03 -1.72
C ARG A 682 -43.87 -34.03 -1.00
N ASN A 683 -42.79 -34.29 -1.73
CA ASN A 683 -41.44 -34.27 -1.15
C ASN A 683 -41.07 -32.88 -0.63
N ALA A 684 -41.48 -31.81 -1.32
CA ALA A 684 -41.28 -30.45 -0.87
C ALA A 684 -42.07 -30.18 0.43
N GLU A 685 -43.36 -30.52 0.49
CA GLU A 685 -44.20 -30.33 1.70
C GLU A 685 -43.64 -31.09 2.91
N GLU A 686 -43.26 -32.36 2.75
CA GLU A 686 -42.68 -33.16 3.85
C GLU A 686 -41.34 -32.58 4.36
N ALA A 687 -40.50 -32.08 3.46
CA ALA A 687 -39.26 -31.43 3.82
C ALA A 687 -39.48 -30.05 4.49
N GLN A 688 -40.46 -29.27 4.02
CA GLN A 688 -40.87 -28.00 4.63
C GLN A 688 -41.44 -28.22 6.04
N ALA A 689 -42.26 -29.25 6.25
CA ALA A 689 -42.75 -29.62 7.58
C ALA A 689 -41.62 -29.99 8.55
N SER A 690 -40.57 -30.65 8.04
CA SER A 690 -39.36 -30.97 8.82
C SER A 690 -38.53 -29.73 9.14
N ALA A 691 -38.37 -28.81 8.18
CA ALA A 691 -37.70 -27.52 8.36
C ALA A 691 -38.44 -26.63 9.38
N LEU A 692 -39.77 -26.58 9.30
CA LEU A 692 -40.64 -25.86 10.24
C LEU A 692 -40.45 -26.39 11.66
N ALA A 693 -40.38 -27.71 11.85
CA ALA A 693 -40.15 -28.31 13.16
C ALA A 693 -38.81 -27.86 13.78
N VAL A 694 -37.73 -27.83 12.97
CA VAL A 694 -36.41 -27.32 13.42
C VAL A 694 -36.48 -25.84 13.79
N LEU A 695 -37.16 -25.01 13.00
CA LEU A 695 -37.33 -23.58 13.27
C LEU A 695 -38.16 -23.32 14.53
N VAL A 696 -39.18 -24.14 14.81
CA VAL A 696 -39.98 -24.08 16.04
C VAL A 696 -39.12 -24.46 17.24
N ASP A 697 -38.39 -25.57 17.18
CA ASP A 697 -37.49 -26.00 18.26
C ASP A 697 -36.39 -24.94 18.54
N ALA A 698 -35.81 -24.33 17.49
CA ALA A 698 -34.84 -23.25 17.60
C ALA A 698 -35.43 -21.97 18.24
N ALA A 699 -36.66 -21.60 17.88
CA ALA A 699 -37.34 -20.46 18.48
C ALA A 699 -37.72 -20.72 19.94
N GLU A 700 -38.18 -21.93 20.30
CA GLU A 700 -38.47 -22.31 21.68
C GLU A 700 -37.22 -22.23 22.57
N LEU A 701 -36.07 -22.67 22.05
CA LEU A 701 -34.79 -22.66 22.78
C LEU A 701 -34.35 -21.24 23.17
N LEU A 702 -34.58 -20.23 22.32
CA LEU A 702 -34.29 -18.83 22.64
C LEU A 702 -35.47 -18.10 23.33
N GLY A 703 -36.71 -18.55 23.12
CA GLY A 703 -37.92 -17.92 23.66
C GLY A 703 -37.97 -17.94 25.19
N GLY A 704 -37.67 -19.08 25.80
CA GLY A 704 -37.60 -19.22 27.26
C GLY A 704 -36.57 -18.27 27.89
N TRP A 705 -35.42 -18.12 27.24
CA TRP A 705 -34.35 -17.22 27.66
C TRP A 705 -34.75 -15.74 27.52
N LYS A 706 -35.36 -15.33 26.40
CA LYS A 706 -35.83 -13.94 26.21
C LYS A 706 -36.82 -13.54 27.30
N GLN A 707 -37.74 -14.43 27.66
CA GLN A 707 -38.69 -14.19 28.73
C GLN A 707 -38.01 -14.11 30.10
N ARG A 708 -37.00 -14.95 30.35
CA ARG A 708 -36.17 -14.88 31.56
C ARG A 708 -35.39 -13.57 31.65
N LEU A 709 -34.76 -13.09 30.57
CA LEU A 709 -34.08 -11.78 30.59
C LEU A 709 -35.04 -10.63 30.80
N ARG A 710 -36.24 -10.71 30.22
CA ARG A 710 -37.27 -9.72 30.47
C ARG A 710 -37.64 -9.69 31.96
N LEU A 711 -37.86 -10.86 32.57
CA LEU A 711 -38.12 -10.98 34.00
C LEU A 711 -36.97 -10.44 34.84
N SER A 712 -35.74 -10.88 34.57
CA SER A 712 -34.52 -10.47 35.26
C SER A 712 -34.29 -8.95 35.18
N SER A 713 -34.34 -8.37 33.98
CA SER A 713 -34.15 -6.93 33.76
C SER A 713 -35.26 -6.06 34.39
N GLU A 714 -36.52 -6.51 34.33
CA GLU A 714 -37.64 -5.82 34.98
C GLU A 714 -37.53 -5.91 36.52
N LEU A 715 -37.11 -7.05 37.06
CA LEU A 715 -36.86 -7.23 38.49
C LEU A 715 -35.71 -6.33 38.97
N ASP A 716 -34.59 -6.28 38.24
CA ASP A 716 -33.46 -5.39 38.54
C ASP A 716 -33.87 -3.92 38.49
N SER A 717 -34.70 -3.53 37.52
CA SER A 717 -35.30 -2.20 37.45
C SER A 717 -36.14 -1.89 38.69
N ILE A 718 -37.01 -2.82 39.11
CA ILE A 718 -37.83 -2.68 40.33
C ILE A 718 -36.94 -2.59 41.58
N VAL A 719 -35.88 -3.40 41.68
CA VAL A 719 -34.92 -3.37 42.79
C VAL A 719 -34.18 -2.03 42.85
N SER A 720 -33.73 -1.51 41.72
CA SER A 720 -33.05 -0.22 41.62
C SER A 720 -33.98 0.92 42.05
N ASP A 721 -35.20 0.97 41.52
CA ASP A 721 -36.22 1.95 41.92
C ASP A 721 -36.57 1.83 43.41
N GLN A 722 -36.67 0.60 43.93
CA GLN A 722 -36.94 0.33 45.34
C GLN A 722 -35.83 0.84 46.26
N ARG A 723 -34.55 0.72 45.85
CA ARG A 723 -33.41 1.32 46.57
C ARG A 723 -33.51 2.84 46.57
N GLY A 724 -33.86 3.45 45.44
CA GLY A 724 -34.07 4.90 45.34
C GLY A 724 -35.22 5.39 46.24
N VAL A 725 -36.33 4.65 46.32
CA VAL A 725 -37.42 4.95 47.26
C VAL A 725 -36.98 4.78 48.72
N LYS A 726 -36.13 3.78 49.04
CA LYS A 726 -35.57 3.58 50.38
C LYS A 726 -34.64 4.73 50.80
N GLU A 727 -33.73 5.17 49.93
CA GLU A 727 -32.85 6.32 50.20
C GLU A 727 -33.66 7.60 50.42
N ALA A 728 -34.61 7.91 49.54
CA ALA A 728 -35.48 9.06 49.72
C ALA A 728 -36.35 8.96 51.00
N THR A 729 -36.74 7.75 51.39
CA THR A 729 -37.42 7.48 52.68
C THR A 729 -36.50 7.78 53.86
N ARG A 730 -35.21 7.43 53.76
CA ARG A 730 -34.20 7.72 54.78
C ARG A 730 -33.98 9.22 54.93
N ASP A 731 -33.89 9.96 53.83
CA ASP A 731 -33.68 11.41 53.83
C ASP A 731 -34.85 12.16 54.46
N VAL A 732 -36.08 11.88 54.01
CA VAL A 732 -37.28 12.46 54.63
C VAL A 732 -37.41 12.03 56.10
N GLY A 733 -37.01 10.79 56.40
CA GLY A 733 -36.96 10.25 57.75
C GLY A 733 -36.12 11.06 58.73
N GLN A 734 -34.97 11.58 58.30
CA GLN A 734 -34.11 12.42 59.16
C GLN A 734 -34.83 13.69 59.63
N GLU A 735 -35.78 14.21 58.86
CA GLU A 735 -36.53 15.43 59.17
C GLU A 735 -37.85 15.19 59.91
N THR A 736 -38.38 13.96 59.87
CA THR A 736 -39.69 13.59 60.43
C THR A 736 -39.59 12.69 61.67
N LEU A 737 -38.40 12.16 61.99
CA LEU A 737 -38.14 11.30 63.15
C LEU A 737 -38.54 12.01 64.47
N GLY A 738 -39.39 11.36 65.26
CA GLY A 738 -39.91 11.90 66.53
C GLY A 738 -41.12 12.83 66.42
N LYS A 739 -41.63 13.13 65.21
CA LYS A 739 -42.87 13.88 64.99
C LYS A 739 -44.05 12.91 64.72
N SER A 740 -45.20 13.16 65.34
CA SER A 740 -46.44 12.44 65.00
C SER A 740 -47.01 12.96 63.67
N ALA A 741 -47.75 12.12 62.93
CA ALA A 741 -48.31 12.48 61.62
C ALA A 741 -49.12 13.81 61.60
N SER A 742 -49.71 14.19 62.73
CA SER A 742 -50.44 15.45 62.91
C SER A 742 -49.59 16.71 63.15
N ARG A 743 -48.26 16.56 63.28
CA ARG A 743 -47.30 17.66 63.53
C ARG A 743 -46.31 17.88 62.37
N LEU A 744 -46.53 17.21 61.25
CA LEU A 744 -45.74 17.38 60.02
C LEU A 744 -46.16 18.67 59.31
N SER A 745 -45.24 19.30 58.57
CA SER A 745 -45.59 20.41 57.69
C SER A 745 -46.31 19.90 56.43
N ASP A 746 -47.05 20.77 55.76
CA ASP A 746 -47.75 20.43 54.50
C ASP A 746 -46.77 19.86 53.45
N GLN A 747 -45.53 20.37 53.43
CA GLN A 747 -44.47 19.88 52.55
C GLN A 747 -44.01 18.46 52.93
N GLN A 748 -43.72 18.21 54.22
CA GLN A 748 -43.32 16.88 54.69
C GLN A 748 -44.42 15.83 54.47
N GLN A 749 -45.69 16.24 54.64
CA GLN A 749 -46.83 15.36 54.38
C GLN A 749 -47.00 15.05 52.89
N ALA A 750 -46.73 16.02 52.01
CA ALA A 750 -46.71 15.81 50.56
C ALA A 750 -45.56 14.90 50.11
N ASP A 751 -44.37 15.06 50.67
CA ASP A 751 -43.19 14.25 50.33
C ASP A 751 -43.38 12.78 50.75
N LEU A 752 -43.91 12.52 51.96
CA LEU A 752 -44.29 11.16 52.39
C LEU A 752 -45.40 10.56 51.54
N ALA A 753 -46.41 11.35 51.14
CA ALA A 753 -47.47 10.88 50.25
C ALA A 753 -46.95 10.51 48.86
N ARG A 754 -45.98 11.27 48.32
CA ARG A 754 -45.31 10.96 47.06
C ARG A 754 -44.49 9.68 47.14
N LEU A 755 -43.75 9.47 48.23
CA LEU A 755 -43.00 8.23 48.45
C LEU A 755 -43.93 7.02 48.58
N ALA A 756 -45.02 7.15 49.36
CA ALA A 756 -46.03 6.10 49.47
C ALA A 756 -46.68 5.75 48.12
N ASP A 757 -46.91 6.76 47.26
CA ASP A 757 -47.46 6.57 45.93
C ASP A 757 -46.46 5.90 44.97
N ARG A 758 -45.17 6.27 45.02
CA ARG A 758 -44.10 5.57 44.29
C ARG A 758 -44.01 4.11 44.72
N GLN A 759 -44.04 3.83 46.03
CA GLN A 759 -44.02 2.47 46.57
C GLN A 759 -45.22 1.63 46.08
N ARG A 760 -46.43 2.20 46.01
CA ARG A 760 -47.61 1.52 45.44
C ARG A 760 -47.50 1.25 43.95
N ARG A 761 -46.89 2.16 43.19
CA ARG A 761 -46.64 1.96 41.75
C ARG A 761 -45.64 0.84 41.50
N LEU A 762 -44.60 0.74 42.32
CA LEU A 762 -43.66 -0.39 42.26
C LEU A 762 -44.36 -1.73 42.55
N ALA A 763 -45.24 -1.76 43.57
CA ALA A 763 -46.04 -2.96 43.86
C ALA A 763 -46.94 -3.36 42.67
N ALA A 764 -47.61 -2.38 42.05
CA ALA A 764 -48.47 -2.64 40.89
C ALA A 764 -47.68 -3.11 39.65
N ARG A 765 -46.47 -2.58 39.42
CA ARG A 765 -45.58 -3.02 38.34
C ARG A 765 -45.13 -4.48 38.55
N LEU A 766 -44.82 -4.85 39.79
CA LEU A 766 -44.49 -6.24 40.14
C LEU A 766 -45.69 -7.18 39.91
N ASP A 767 -46.89 -6.80 40.33
CA ASP A 767 -48.11 -7.58 40.08
C ASP A 767 -48.42 -7.71 38.57
N GLU A 768 -48.15 -6.67 37.79
CA GLU A 768 -48.35 -6.67 36.34
C GLU A 768 -47.33 -7.56 35.62
N LEU A 769 -46.08 -7.55 36.06
CA LEU A 769 -45.02 -8.44 35.55
C LEU A 769 -45.36 -9.92 35.77
N LEU A 770 -46.03 -10.25 36.88
CA LEU A 770 -46.39 -11.62 37.28
C LEU A 770 -47.78 -12.08 36.78
N LYS A 771 -48.46 -11.28 35.96
CA LYS A 771 -49.74 -11.70 35.36
C LYS A 771 -49.48 -12.65 34.20
N PRO A 772 -50.21 -13.79 34.12
CA PRO A 772 -50.16 -14.64 32.94
C PRO A 772 -50.65 -13.88 31.71
N THR A 773 -49.96 -14.04 30.58
CA THR A 773 -50.33 -13.47 29.29
C THR A 773 -51.51 -14.24 28.70
N GLU A 774 -52.73 -13.97 29.16
CA GLU A 774 -53.97 -14.63 28.70
C GLU A 774 -54.37 -14.37 27.22
N GLY A 775 -53.45 -13.90 26.37
CA GLY A 775 -53.76 -13.40 25.02
C GLY A 775 -53.45 -14.30 23.83
N SER A 776 -52.61 -15.33 23.97
CA SER A 776 -52.11 -16.10 22.81
C SER A 776 -52.80 -17.46 22.59
N SER A 777 -53.75 -17.84 23.44
CA SER A 777 -54.45 -19.14 23.39
C SER A 777 -55.77 -19.13 22.59
N GLU A 778 -56.30 -17.98 22.21
CA GLU A 778 -57.56 -17.89 21.44
C GLU A 778 -57.30 -17.62 19.95
N GLN A 779 -57.02 -18.68 19.17
CA GLN A 779 -57.53 -18.92 17.80
C GLN A 779 -56.63 -19.89 17.01
N VAL A 780 -56.91 -21.20 17.07
CA VAL A 780 -57.11 -22.13 15.92
C VAL A 780 -57.59 -23.48 16.51
N PRO A 781 -58.81 -23.96 16.22
CA PRO A 781 -59.21 -25.32 16.56
C PRO A 781 -58.82 -26.27 15.43
N GLY A 782 -57.73 -27.03 15.57
CA GLY A 782 -57.38 -28.06 14.58
C GLY A 782 -56.03 -28.75 14.71
N GLU A 783 -55.01 -28.07 15.22
CA GLU A 783 -53.68 -28.67 15.41
C GLU A 783 -53.20 -28.39 16.83
N SER A 784 -52.58 -29.40 17.44
CA SER A 784 -52.12 -29.38 18.82
C SER A 784 -51.28 -28.12 19.09
N GLY A 785 -51.84 -27.19 19.86
CA GLY A 785 -51.17 -25.98 20.30
C GLY A 785 -49.95 -26.32 21.16
N ALA A 786 -48.77 -26.16 20.57
CA ALA A 786 -47.54 -25.93 21.27
C ALA A 786 -47.39 -24.40 21.43
N THR A 787 -48.18 -23.84 22.35
CA THR A 787 -48.02 -22.44 22.78
C THR A 787 -47.26 -22.44 24.09
N ASP A 788 -46.02 -21.93 24.08
CA ASP A 788 -45.29 -21.27 25.18
C ASP A 788 -45.36 -21.88 26.61
N HIS A 789 -45.27 -23.21 26.74
CA HIS A 789 -45.32 -23.87 28.06
C HIS A 789 -44.18 -23.46 29.01
N THR A 790 -43.00 -23.13 28.49
CA THR A 790 -41.81 -22.78 29.31
C THR A 790 -41.91 -21.37 29.91
N ALA A 791 -42.49 -20.42 29.19
CA ALA A 791 -42.66 -19.04 29.66
C ALA A 791 -43.69 -18.94 30.79
N ASP A 792 -44.78 -19.70 30.69
CA ASP A 792 -45.82 -19.76 31.72
C ASP A 792 -45.33 -20.50 32.98
N GLU A 793 -44.47 -21.52 32.84
CA GLU A 793 -43.84 -22.20 33.97
C GLU A 793 -42.93 -21.26 34.78
N LEU A 794 -42.05 -20.48 34.11
CA LEU A 794 -41.18 -19.51 34.77
C LEU A 794 -41.97 -18.40 35.50
N LEU A 795 -43.04 -17.89 34.88
CA LEU A 795 -43.91 -16.89 35.51
C LEU A 795 -44.68 -17.48 36.70
N SER A 796 -45.09 -18.74 36.61
CA SER A 796 -45.75 -19.45 37.71
C SER A 796 -44.79 -19.63 38.91
N GLU A 797 -43.57 -20.07 38.66
CA GLU A 797 -42.53 -20.23 39.69
C GLU A 797 -42.18 -18.89 40.36
N ALA A 798 -41.95 -17.85 39.55
CA ALA A 798 -41.70 -16.50 40.05
C ALA A 798 -42.82 -15.99 40.95
N ARG A 799 -44.05 -16.23 40.53
CA ARG A 799 -45.23 -15.86 41.30
C ARG A 799 -45.32 -16.64 42.59
N GLU A 800 -45.15 -17.96 42.56
CA GLU A 800 -45.22 -18.81 43.75
C GLU A 800 -44.21 -18.36 44.80
N TRP A 801 -42.94 -18.18 44.40
CA TRP A 801 -41.87 -17.74 45.29
C TRP A 801 -42.12 -16.34 45.88
N LEU A 802 -42.49 -15.36 45.05
CA LEU A 802 -42.73 -13.99 45.51
C LEU A 802 -43.98 -13.87 46.38
N THR A 803 -44.94 -14.78 46.20
CA THR A 803 -46.14 -14.89 47.05
C THR A 803 -45.79 -15.55 48.39
N GLU A 804 -44.94 -16.58 48.41
CA GLU A 804 -44.44 -17.19 49.66
C GLU A 804 -43.67 -16.20 50.53
N GLN A 805 -42.91 -15.29 49.92
CA GLN A 805 -42.18 -14.22 50.61
C GLN A 805 -43.07 -13.00 50.97
N ASP A 806 -44.37 -13.02 50.63
CA ASP A 806 -45.33 -11.93 50.88
C ASP A 806 -44.88 -10.56 50.29
N THR A 807 -44.11 -10.57 49.21
CA THR A 807 -43.35 -9.39 48.72
C THR A 807 -44.26 -8.20 48.38
N ALA A 808 -45.33 -8.43 47.60
CA ALA A 808 -46.29 -7.39 47.23
C ALA A 808 -47.05 -6.82 48.45
N SER A 809 -47.37 -7.69 49.43
CA SER A 809 -47.98 -7.28 50.70
C SER A 809 -47.03 -6.39 51.51
N GLN A 810 -45.74 -6.73 51.60
CA GLN A 810 -44.73 -5.91 52.27
C GLN A 810 -44.56 -4.54 51.59
N MET A 811 -44.60 -4.47 50.26
CA MET A 811 -44.56 -3.20 49.52
C MET A 811 -45.78 -2.31 49.82
N HIS A 812 -46.97 -2.90 49.91
CA HIS A 812 -48.18 -2.17 50.33
C HIS A 812 -48.12 -1.71 51.79
N GLN A 813 -47.57 -2.54 52.68
CA GLN A 813 -47.35 -2.17 54.09
C GLN A 813 -46.36 -1.02 54.22
N ALA A 814 -45.23 -1.05 53.49
CA ALA A 814 -44.28 0.05 53.45
C ALA A 814 -44.95 1.37 53.02
N ALA A 815 -45.83 1.33 52.01
CA ALA A 815 -46.58 2.50 51.56
C ALA A 815 -47.55 3.05 52.63
N GLU A 816 -48.19 2.18 53.42
CA GLU A 816 -49.05 2.59 54.53
C GLU A 816 -48.23 3.15 55.71
N SER A 817 -47.11 2.51 56.06
CA SER A 817 -46.18 2.98 57.10
C SER A 817 -45.62 4.37 56.76
N LEU A 818 -45.28 4.63 55.49
CA LEU A 818 -44.88 5.96 55.00
C LEU A 818 -45.97 7.01 55.23
N LYS A 819 -47.24 6.70 54.94
CA LYS A 819 -48.37 7.62 55.19
C LYS A 819 -48.59 7.93 56.66
N ARG A 820 -48.26 6.99 57.55
CA ARG A 820 -48.38 7.12 59.00
C ARG A 820 -47.14 7.72 59.67
N ASN A 821 -46.10 8.03 58.89
CA ASN A 821 -44.78 8.47 59.35
C ASN A 821 -44.08 7.44 60.25
N GLU A 822 -44.29 6.15 59.99
CA GLU A 822 -43.64 5.02 60.65
C GLU A 822 -42.37 4.62 59.86
N ILE A 823 -41.41 5.54 59.81
CA ILE A 823 -40.20 5.42 58.95
C ILE A 823 -39.38 4.16 59.21
N PRO A 824 -39.09 3.74 60.47
CA PRO A 824 -38.31 2.53 60.71
C PRO A 824 -38.96 1.27 60.12
N SER A 825 -40.28 1.13 60.29
CA SER A 825 -41.05 -0.01 59.76
C SER A 825 -41.16 0.04 58.24
N ALA A 826 -41.23 1.24 57.64
CA ALA A 826 -41.17 1.40 56.19
C ALA A 826 -39.81 0.94 55.63
N ILE A 827 -38.69 1.34 56.26
CA ILE A 827 -37.34 0.95 55.83
C ILE A 827 -37.13 -0.57 55.99
N GLU A 828 -37.57 -1.16 57.10
CA GLU A 828 -37.46 -2.60 57.34
C GLU A 828 -38.22 -3.41 56.27
N ALA A 829 -39.47 -3.03 55.98
CA ALA A 829 -40.24 -3.65 54.90
C ALA A 829 -39.58 -3.46 53.52
N GLN A 830 -39.02 -2.29 53.24
CA GLN A 830 -38.30 -2.02 51.98
C GLN A 830 -36.98 -2.83 51.87
N GLU A 831 -36.26 -3.06 52.97
CA GLU A 831 -35.06 -3.90 52.98
C GLU A 831 -35.39 -5.37 52.77
N SER A 832 -36.45 -5.87 53.39
CA SER A 832 -36.97 -7.22 53.16
C SER A 832 -37.35 -7.42 51.69
N VAL A 833 -38.08 -6.47 51.09
CA VAL A 833 -38.44 -6.51 49.67
C VAL A 833 -37.22 -6.53 48.77
N ILE A 834 -36.20 -5.69 49.04
CA ILE A 834 -34.96 -5.66 48.25
C ILE A 834 -34.21 -6.99 48.37
N ALA A 835 -34.15 -7.58 49.57
CA ALA A 835 -33.51 -8.87 49.79
C ALA A 835 -34.25 -9.98 49.04
N ALA A 836 -35.59 -10.03 49.15
CA ALA A 836 -36.40 -11.03 48.46
C ALA A 836 -36.26 -10.92 46.93
N LEU A 837 -36.45 -9.73 46.35
CA LEU A 837 -36.32 -9.57 44.90
C LEU A 837 -34.91 -9.90 44.38
N ARG A 838 -33.86 -9.63 45.18
CA ARG A 838 -32.49 -10.00 44.81
C ARG A 838 -32.23 -11.50 44.92
N ASP A 839 -32.71 -12.15 45.98
CA ASP A 839 -32.57 -13.61 46.16
C ASP A 839 -33.29 -14.36 45.02
N PHE A 840 -34.47 -13.86 44.62
CA PHE A 840 -35.16 -14.39 43.45
C PHE A 840 -34.39 -14.13 42.14
N GLY A 841 -33.87 -12.91 41.94
CA GLY A 841 -33.06 -12.61 40.76
C GLY A 841 -31.79 -13.48 40.67
N GLN A 842 -31.16 -13.78 41.80
CA GLN A 842 -30.03 -14.72 41.87
C GLN A 842 -30.47 -16.14 41.51
N ARG A 843 -31.54 -16.65 42.12
CA ARG A 843 -32.11 -17.96 41.75
C ARG A 843 -32.50 -18.03 40.28
N LEU A 844 -33.11 -16.98 39.73
CA LEU A 844 -33.51 -16.93 38.32
C LEU A 844 -32.29 -17.04 37.38
N ASN A 845 -31.15 -16.46 37.78
CA ASN A 845 -29.89 -16.56 37.03
C ASN A 845 -29.11 -17.85 37.35
N GLU A 846 -29.28 -18.45 38.53
CA GLU A 846 -28.62 -19.70 38.97
C GLU A 846 -29.38 -20.97 38.51
N SER A 847 -30.70 -20.90 38.31
CA SER A 847 -31.60 -22.03 37.99
C SER A 847 -31.42 -22.66 36.60
N GLU A 848 -30.46 -22.22 35.78
CA GLU A 848 -30.03 -22.96 34.58
C GLU A 848 -28.78 -23.83 34.80
N MET A 849 -28.09 -23.70 35.96
CA MET A 849 -27.29 -24.81 36.47
C MET A 849 -28.29 -25.87 36.90
N THR A 850 -28.67 -26.74 35.96
CA THR A 850 -29.66 -27.78 36.27
C THR A 850 -29.10 -28.56 37.45
N ASP A 851 -29.83 -28.55 38.57
CA ASP A 851 -29.46 -29.29 39.77
C ASP A 851 -29.12 -30.72 39.29
N PRO A 852 -27.88 -31.21 39.49
CA PRO A 852 -27.48 -32.52 39.01
C PRO A 852 -28.44 -33.60 39.53
N ASP A 853 -29.08 -33.40 40.69
CA ASP A 853 -30.12 -34.28 41.20
C ASP A 853 -31.39 -34.29 40.32
N GLU A 854 -31.76 -33.14 39.76
CA GLU A 854 -32.89 -33.03 38.84
C GLU A 854 -32.57 -33.64 37.47
N LEU A 855 -31.35 -33.46 36.95
CA LEU A 855 -30.89 -34.14 35.73
C LEU A 855 -30.89 -35.66 35.90
N LEU A 856 -30.34 -36.16 37.02
CA LEU A 856 -30.34 -37.59 37.33
C LEU A 856 -31.76 -38.13 37.49
N SER A 857 -32.66 -37.38 38.12
CA SER A 857 -34.08 -37.74 38.22
C SER A 857 -34.75 -37.81 36.84
N ARG A 858 -34.49 -36.84 35.96
CA ARG A 858 -35.03 -36.81 34.58
C ARG A 858 -34.49 -37.96 33.74
N LEU A 859 -33.18 -38.24 33.79
CA LEU A 859 -32.57 -39.40 33.13
C LEU A 859 -33.17 -40.72 33.62
N GLY A 860 -33.42 -40.83 34.94
CA GLY A 860 -34.11 -41.98 35.53
C GLY A 860 -35.53 -42.18 34.97
N LYS A 861 -36.31 -41.10 34.82
CA LYS A 861 -37.65 -41.15 34.21
C LYS A 861 -37.59 -41.59 32.74
N GLN A 862 -36.61 -41.13 31.99
CA GLN A 862 -36.45 -41.50 30.57
C GLN A 862 -36.03 -42.96 30.41
N GLN A 863 -35.16 -43.48 31.27
CA GLN A 863 -34.86 -44.91 31.28
C GLN A 863 -36.10 -45.75 31.56
N GLU A 864 -36.97 -45.32 32.48
CA GLU A 864 -38.24 -45.99 32.75
C GLU A 864 -39.18 -45.96 31.54
N GLN A 865 -39.23 -44.85 30.81
CA GLN A 865 -39.98 -44.72 29.56
C GLN A 865 -39.43 -45.65 28.46
N VAL A 866 -38.11 -45.73 28.27
CA VAL A 866 -37.47 -46.66 27.31
C VAL A 866 -37.77 -48.10 27.66
N GLU A 867 -37.67 -48.48 28.93
CA GLU A 867 -38.00 -49.83 29.39
C GLU A 867 -39.49 -50.17 29.18
N THR A 868 -40.37 -49.18 29.31
CA THR A 868 -41.81 -49.34 29.03
C THR A 868 -42.03 -49.55 27.54
N LEU A 869 -41.47 -48.68 26.68
CA LEU A 869 -41.52 -48.80 25.22
C LEU A 869 -40.98 -50.15 24.74
N ARG A 870 -39.84 -50.60 25.29
CA ARG A 870 -39.25 -51.89 24.95
C ARG A 870 -40.18 -53.04 25.27
N LYS A 871 -40.75 -53.07 26.48
CA LYS A 871 -41.69 -54.13 26.89
C LYS A 871 -42.93 -54.13 26.00
N GLU A 872 -43.49 -52.97 25.70
CA GLU A 872 -44.67 -52.86 24.85
C GLU A 872 -44.37 -53.30 23.42
N GLN A 873 -43.25 -52.87 22.83
CA GLN A 873 -42.79 -53.31 21.52
C GLN A 873 -42.54 -54.83 21.48
N GLU A 874 -41.97 -55.42 22.53
CA GLU A 874 -41.74 -56.87 22.62
C GLU A 874 -43.07 -57.64 22.67
N THR A 875 -44.04 -57.15 23.44
CA THR A 875 -45.39 -57.74 23.47
C THR A 875 -46.11 -57.61 22.13
N LEU A 876 -45.94 -56.48 21.45
CA LEU A 876 -46.53 -56.23 20.13
C LEU A 876 -45.90 -57.14 19.08
N ALA A 877 -44.57 -57.31 19.09
CA ALA A 877 -43.86 -58.21 18.19
C ALA A 877 -44.31 -59.67 18.33
N ARG A 878 -44.43 -60.17 19.57
CA ARG A 878 -44.97 -61.51 19.85
C ARG A 878 -46.42 -61.67 19.35
N THR A 879 -47.27 -60.67 19.60
CA THR A 879 -48.69 -60.70 19.21
C THR A 879 -48.85 -60.63 17.68
N SER A 880 -48.04 -59.81 17.02
CA SER A 880 -47.96 -59.68 15.57
C SER A 880 -47.57 -61.02 14.92
N GLN A 881 -46.51 -61.67 15.43
CA GLN A 881 -46.02 -62.95 14.91
C GLN A 881 -47.05 -64.09 15.06
N GLN A 882 -47.77 -64.13 16.19
CA GLN A 882 -48.87 -65.09 16.41
C GLN A 882 -50.05 -64.82 15.47
N SER A 883 -50.42 -63.56 15.25
CA SER A 883 -51.56 -63.15 14.43
C SER A 883 -51.30 -63.29 12.92
N LEU A 884 -50.04 -63.20 12.50
CA LEU A 884 -49.60 -63.35 11.11
C LEU A 884 -49.39 -64.82 10.69
N SER A 885 -49.61 -65.78 11.58
CA SER A 885 -49.51 -67.22 11.28
C SER A 885 -50.53 -67.70 10.22
N PRO A 886 -50.25 -68.77 9.44
CA PRO A 886 -51.01 -69.13 8.23
C PRO A 886 -52.42 -69.69 8.46
N THR A 887 -52.84 -69.91 9.71
CA THR A 887 -54.15 -70.47 10.04
C THR A 887 -55.24 -69.40 9.92
N ALA A 888 -56.25 -69.66 9.08
CA ALA A 888 -57.29 -68.71 8.68
C ALA A 888 -58.32 -68.45 9.79
N ASP A 889 -58.51 -67.19 10.17
CA ASP A 889 -59.59 -66.73 11.05
C ASP A 889 -60.28 -65.49 10.43
N PRO A 890 -61.62 -65.42 10.32
CA PRO A 890 -62.34 -64.25 9.79
C PRO A 890 -62.17 -62.95 10.60
N ALA A 891 -61.66 -63.00 11.83
CA ALA A 891 -61.42 -61.82 12.68
C ALA A 891 -60.09 -61.07 12.40
N ARG A 892 -59.33 -61.50 11.38
CA ARG A 892 -57.96 -61.02 11.10
C ARG A 892 -57.88 -59.53 10.72
N GLY A 893 -58.91 -58.97 10.09
CA GLY A 893 -58.93 -57.56 9.65
C GLY A 893 -58.95 -56.58 10.83
N ASP A 894 -59.88 -56.76 11.76
CA ASP A 894 -60.00 -55.93 12.96
C ASP A 894 -58.76 -56.04 13.87
N GLN A 895 -58.16 -57.24 13.92
CA GLN A 895 -56.97 -57.49 14.72
C GLN A 895 -55.70 -56.85 14.12
N LEU A 896 -55.53 -56.89 12.79
CA LEU A 896 -54.46 -56.16 12.10
C LEU A 896 -54.60 -54.65 12.25
N GLN A 897 -55.83 -54.13 12.20
CA GLN A 897 -56.07 -52.70 12.39
C GLN A 897 -55.71 -52.23 13.81
N ARG A 898 -55.98 -53.05 14.83
CA ARG A 898 -55.53 -52.77 16.21
C ARG A 898 -54.01 -52.81 16.34
N LEU A 899 -53.34 -53.81 15.75
CA LEU A 899 -51.88 -53.91 15.77
C LEU A 899 -51.22 -52.71 15.07
N ARG A 900 -51.79 -52.22 13.97
CA ARG A 900 -51.31 -51.00 13.28
C ARG A 900 -51.45 -49.76 14.17
N LYS A 901 -52.58 -49.61 14.85
CA LYS A 901 -52.80 -48.48 15.77
C LYS A 901 -51.78 -48.52 16.91
N GLN A 902 -51.57 -49.69 17.53
CA GLN A 902 -50.58 -49.86 18.59
C GLN A 902 -49.14 -49.62 18.10
N GLN A 903 -48.80 -50.06 16.88
CA GLN A 903 -47.47 -49.79 16.29
C GLN A 903 -47.25 -48.31 16.04
N SER A 904 -48.28 -47.59 15.57
CA SER A 904 -48.25 -46.13 15.38
C SER A 904 -48.09 -45.40 16.71
N GLU A 905 -48.85 -45.78 17.74
CA GLU A 905 -48.76 -45.19 19.09
C GLU A 905 -47.34 -45.33 19.66
N LEU A 906 -46.73 -46.52 19.57
CA LEU A 906 -45.34 -46.74 20.00
C LEU A 906 -44.32 -45.94 19.17
N ALA A 907 -44.54 -45.82 17.86
CA ALA A 907 -43.68 -45.01 17.01
C ALA A 907 -43.74 -43.53 17.41
N ASP A 908 -44.93 -43.01 17.71
CA ASP A 908 -45.13 -41.62 18.14
C ASP A 908 -44.51 -41.34 19.52
N GLU A 909 -44.65 -42.28 20.47
CA GLU A 909 -43.98 -42.19 21.77
C GLU A 909 -42.45 -42.23 21.65
N ALA A 910 -41.90 -43.08 20.77
CA ALA A 910 -40.46 -43.11 20.49
C ALA A 910 -39.95 -41.82 19.81
N VAL A 911 -40.74 -41.21 18.91
CA VAL A 911 -40.43 -39.87 18.36
C VAL A 911 -40.42 -38.82 19.46
N LYS A 912 -41.41 -38.85 20.35
CA LYS A 912 -41.50 -37.89 21.47
C LYS A 912 -40.28 -38.01 22.37
N LEU A 913 -39.93 -39.23 22.78
CA LEU A 913 -38.74 -39.49 23.58
C LEU A 913 -37.46 -39.04 22.85
N SER A 914 -37.33 -39.30 21.54
CA SER A 914 -36.19 -38.83 20.74
C SER A 914 -36.04 -37.30 20.79
N ARG A 915 -37.14 -36.55 20.73
CA ARG A 915 -37.11 -35.08 20.84
C ARG A 915 -36.76 -34.63 22.25
N GLU A 916 -37.31 -35.26 23.28
CA GLU A 916 -36.97 -34.95 24.68
C GLU A 916 -35.47 -35.18 24.96
N LEU A 917 -34.91 -36.29 24.47
CA LEU A 917 -33.48 -36.59 24.56
C LEU A 917 -32.61 -35.62 23.74
N LYS A 918 -33.12 -35.13 22.60
CA LYS A 918 -32.41 -34.12 21.78
C LYS A 918 -32.31 -32.79 22.51
N ARG A 919 -33.41 -32.34 23.12
CA ARG A 919 -33.47 -31.10 23.91
C ARG A 919 -32.53 -31.14 25.12
N GLN A 920 -32.25 -32.33 25.64
CA GLN A 920 -31.31 -32.57 26.74
C GLN A 920 -29.89 -32.89 26.26
N GLN A 921 -29.57 -32.61 24.99
CA GLN A 921 -28.23 -32.77 24.40
C GLN A 921 -27.67 -34.21 24.47
N SER A 922 -28.54 -35.23 24.62
CA SER A 922 -28.13 -36.63 24.46
C SER A 922 -28.20 -37.02 22.99
N GLY A 923 -27.26 -36.50 22.20
CA GLY A 923 -27.26 -36.64 20.74
C GLY A 923 -27.25 -38.09 20.26
N ASP A 924 -26.52 -38.97 20.94
CA ASP A 924 -26.48 -40.39 20.61
C ASP A 924 -27.79 -41.10 20.96
N ALA A 925 -28.30 -40.89 22.18
CA ALA A 925 -29.56 -41.47 22.62
C ALA A 925 -30.75 -40.98 21.79
N SER A 926 -30.81 -39.68 21.47
CA SER A 926 -31.84 -39.11 20.60
C SER A 926 -31.83 -39.74 19.21
N ARG A 927 -30.64 -39.92 18.61
CA ARG A 927 -30.48 -40.57 17.30
C ARG A 927 -30.93 -42.03 17.35
N THR A 928 -30.54 -42.76 18.40
CA THR A 928 -30.94 -44.16 18.59
C THR A 928 -32.47 -44.28 18.79
N ALA A 929 -33.09 -43.43 19.60
CA ALA A 929 -34.54 -43.35 19.75
C ALA A 929 -35.25 -43.02 18.42
N GLY A 930 -34.68 -42.11 17.62
CA GLY A 930 -35.19 -41.76 16.30
C GLY A 930 -35.09 -42.91 15.28
N ARG A 931 -34.03 -43.73 15.34
CA ARG A 931 -33.92 -44.97 14.55
C ARG A 931 -35.00 -45.97 14.95
N ALA A 932 -35.18 -46.23 16.26
CA ALA A 932 -36.23 -47.11 16.77
C ALA A 932 -37.62 -46.67 16.27
N ALA A 933 -37.94 -45.38 16.38
CA ALA A 933 -39.19 -44.81 15.88
C ALA A 933 -39.40 -45.02 14.38
N ARG A 934 -38.34 -44.83 13.56
CA ARG A 934 -38.41 -45.06 12.11
C ARG A 934 -38.67 -46.53 11.80
N ARG A 935 -37.97 -47.46 12.46
CA ARG A 935 -38.19 -48.91 12.30
C ARG A 935 -39.61 -49.32 12.70
N MET A 936 -40.18 -48.68 13.73
CA MET A 936 -41.58 -48.89 14.10
C MET A 936 -42.57 -48.42 13.01
N ARG A 937 -42.32 -47.28 12.34
CA ARG A 937 -43.14 -46.85 11.19
C ARG A 937 -42.98 -47.79 9.98
N GLU A 938 -41.76 -48.23 9.69
CA GLU A 938 -41.52 -49.22 8.63
C GLU A 938 -42.24 -50.56 8.92
N ALA A 939 -42.32 -50.96 10.19
CA ALA A 939 -43.11 -52.11 10.62
C ALA A 939 -44.63 -51.88 10.43
N GLN A 940 -45.13 -50.66 10.68
CA GLN A 940 -46.52 -50.28 10.40
C GLN A 940 -46.84 -50.39 8.90
N ASP A 941 -45.97 -49.87 8.03
CA ASP A 941 -46.13 -49.97 6.57
C ASP A 941 -46.10 -51.42 6.08
N ALA A 942 -45.21 -52.25 6.65
CA ALA A 942 -45.14 -53.67 6.36
C ALA A 942 -46.41 -54.42 6.86
N LEU A 943 -47.01 -53.98 7.97
CA LEU A 943 -48.32 -54.46 8.44
C LEU A 943 -49.45 -54.04 7.49
N ASP A 944 -49.34 -52.86 6.85
CA ASP A 944 -50.24 -52.39 5.80
C ASP A 944 -50.20 -53.28 4.56
N LYS A 945 -48.99 -53.60 4.10
CA LYS A 945 -48.70 -54.46 2.95
C LYS A 945 -48.83 -55.96 3.23
N GLN A 946 -49.11 -56.34 4.49
CA GLN A 946 -49.22 -57.74 4.95
C GLN A 946 -47.98 -58.59 4.69
N GLN A 947 -46.78 -58.03 4.90
CA GLN A 947 -45.50 -58.70 4.69
C GLN A 947 -44.92 -59.22 6.03
N PRO A 948 -45.21 -60.46 6.45
CA PRO A 948 -44.90 -60.93 7.80
C PRO A 948 -43.41 -61.04 8.13
N ARG A 949 -42.54 -61.14 7.11
CA ARG A 949 -41.09 -61.16 7.32
C ARG A 949 -40.54 -59.76 7.62
N GLU A 950 -40.91 -58.77 6.82
CA GLU A 950 -40.49 -57.37 7.00
C GLU A 950 -41.04 -56.80 8.31
N VAL A 951 -42.27 -57.15 8.70
CA VAL A 951 -42.81 -56.77 10.02
C VAL A 951 -41.94 -57.31 11.15
N ALA A 952 -41.58 -58.60 11.12
CA ALA A 952 -40.78 -59.21 12.18
C ALA A 952 -39.35 -58.65 12.23
N GLU A 953 -38.75 -58.36 11.08
CA GLU A 953 -37.41 -57.78 10.97
C GLU A 953 -37.39 -56.35 11.54
N ASN A 954 -38.27 -55.47 11.06
CA ASN A 954 -38.34 -54.09 11.54
C ASN A 954 -38.72 -53.99 13.03
N GLN A 955 -39.59 -54.88 13.53
CA GLN A 955 -39.93 -54.92 14.95
C GLN A 955 -38.76 -55.39 15.83
N GLN A 956 -37.93 -56.32 15.34
CA GLN A 956 -36.74 -56.79 16.05
C GLN A 956 -35.63 -55.72 16.04
N GLU A 957 -35.37 -55.08 14.90
CA GLU A 957 -34.40 -53.98 14.82
C GLU A 957 -34.80 -52.80 15.71
N ALA A 958 -36.10 -52.51 15.82
CA ALA A 958 -36.60 -51.51 16.76
C ALA A 958 -36.32 -51.88 18.24
N LEU A 959 -36.41 -53.17 18.60
CA LEU A 959 -36.06 -53.63 19.95
C LEU A 959 -34.56 -53.51 20.22
N ASP A 960 -33.73 -53.86 19.24
CA ASP A 960 -32.28 -53.76 19.34
C ASP A 960 -31.84 -52.28 19.51
N ASP A 961 -32.46 -51.34 18.77
CA ASP A 961 -32.24 -49.90 18.96
C ASP A 961 -32.70 -49.43 20.36
N LEU A 962 -33.85 -49.90 20.88
CA LEU A 962 -34.31 -49.57 22.24
C LEU A 962 -33.38 -50.13 23.34
N ASP A 963 -32.80 -51.31 23.15
CA ASP A 963 -31.80 -51.87 24.06
C ASP A 963 -30.50 -51.08 24.03
N GLN A 964 -30.06 -50.65 22.85
CA GLN A 964 -28.92 -49.75 22.72
C GLN A 964 -29.19 -48.42 23.45
N LEU A 965 -30.37 -47.84 23.26
CA LEU A 965 -30.81 -46.61 23.90
C LEU A 965 -30.78 -46.73 25.43
N ALA A 966 -31.32 -47.82 25.99
CA ALA A 966 -31.29 -48.05 27.43
C ALA A 966 -29.86 -48.10 27.99
N ASN A 967 -28.93 -48.72 27.26
CA ASN A 967 -27.52 -48.78 27.66
C ASN A 967 -26.81 -47.43 27.56
N GLU A 968 -27.11 -46.63 26.54
CA GLU A 968 -26.58 -45.28 26.35
C GLU A 968 -27.02 -44.36 27.51
N LEU A 969 -28.30 -44.36 27.85
CA LEU A 969 -28.83 -43.58 28.98
C LEU A 969 -28.27 -44.04 30.33
N ALA A 970 -28.05 -45.35 30.52
CA ALA A 970 -27.43 -45.89 31.72
C ALA A 970 -25.93 -45.59 31.82
N ALA A 971 -25.25 -45.40 30.69
CA ALA A 971 -23.87 -44.92 30.68
C ALA A 971 -23.80 -43.43 31.03
N GLN A 972 -24.65 -42.60 30.42
CA GLN A 972 -24.74 -41.17 30.72
C GLN A 972 -25.07 -40.90 32.19
N GLN A 973 -26.05 -41.60 32.76
CA GLN A 973 -26.37 -41.44 34.18
C GLN A 973 -25.15 -41.70 35.07
N ARG A 974 -24.40 -42.77 34.81
CA ARG A 974 -23.19 -43.11 35.58
C ARG A 974 -22.07 -42.09 35.41
N GLU A 975 -21.96 -41.48 34.24
CA GLU A 975 -21.00 -40.40 33.98
C GLU A 975 -21.37 -39.14 34.77
N MET A 976 -22.64 -38.74 34.72
CA MET A 976 -23.17 -37.60 35.47
C MET A 976 -23.03 -37.79 36.99
N GLU A 977 -23.34 -38.98 37.53
CA GLU A 977 -23.14 -39.31 38.94
C GLU A 977 -21.66 -39.16 39.35
N GLN A 978 -20.73 -39.54 38.46
CA GLN A 978 -19.30 -39.37 38.72
C GLN A 978 -18.84 -37.91 38.64
N GLU A 979 -19.37 -37.13 37.71
CA GLU A 979 -19.08 -35.70 37.59
C GLU A 979 -19.62 -34.92 38.77
N GLN A 980 -20.85 -35.19 39.21
CA GLN A 980 -21.43 -34.62 40.41
C GLN A 980 -20.57 -34.92 41.64
N ALA A 981 -20.15 -36.18 41.82
CA ALA A 981 -19.25 -36.54 42.92
C ALA A 981 -17.91 -35.78 42.85
N ARG A 982 -17.37 -35.50 41.65
CA ARG A 982 -16.15 -34.67 41.48
C ARG A 982 -16.41 -33.21 41.81
N GLN A 983 -17.55 -32.67 41.39
CA GLN A 983 -17.93 -31.29 41.67
C GLN A 983 -18.10 -31.08 43.18
N GLN A 984 -18.79 -31.99 43.87
CA GLN A 984 -18.92 -31.94 45.34
C GLN A 984 -17.56 -31.97 46.04
N LEU A 985 -16.59 -32.75 45.55
CA LEU A 985 -15.23 -32.76 46.09
C LEU A 985 -14.49 -31.44 45.81
N ARG A 986 -14.70 -30.81 44.65
CA ARG A 986 -14.15 -29.49 44.31
C ARG A 986 -14.74 -28.38 45.19
N GLU A 987 -16.05 -28.33 45.32
CA GLU A 987 -16.74 -27.35 46.18
C GLU A 987 -16.28 -27.46 47.63
N LEU A 988 -16.12 -28.69 48.12
CA LEU A 988 -15.52 -28.96 49.42
C LEU A 988 -14.06 -28.50 49.50
N ALA A 989 -13.25 -28.75 48.47
CA ALA A 989 -11.86 -28.29 48.41
C ALA A 989 -11.78 -26.76 48.43
N ASP A 990 -12.64 -26.06 47.69
CA ASP A 990 -12.69 -24.60 47.65
C ASP A 990 -13.17 -24.01 48.99
N ALA A 991 -14.18 -24.62 49.60
CA ALA A 991 -14.63 -24.23 50.94
C ALA A 991 -13.50 -24.39 51.98
N LEU A 992 -12.78 -25.52 51.95
CA LEU A 992 -11.64 -25.77 52.84
C LEU A 992 -10.44 -24.84 52.53
N ARG A 993 -10.23 -24.47 51.26
CA ARG A 993 -9.22 -23.49 50.84
C ARG A 993 -9.53 -22.11 51.39
N GLY A 994 -10.79 -21.67 51.28
CA GLY A 994 -11.26 -20.43 51.88
C GLY A 994 -11.08 -20.41 53.41
N LEU A 995 -11.25 -21.54 54.09
CA LEU A 995 -10.94 -21.66 55.52
C LEU A 995 -9.43 -21.61 55.80
N ALA A 996 -8.59 -22.21 54.94
CA ALA A 996 -7.13 -22.13 55.05
C ALA A 996 -6.64 -20.68 54.88
N ASP A 997 -7.15 -19.94 53.91
CA ASP A 997 -6.79 -18.55 53.67
C ASP A 997 -7.17 -17.65 54.84
N ARG A 998 -8.38 -17.82 55.39
CA ARG A 998 -8.82 -17.11 56.60
C ARG A 998 -7.94 -17.46 57.81
N GLN A 999 -7.51 -18.71 57.96
CA GLN A 999 -6.59 -19.12 59.02
C GLN A 999 -5.17 -18.52 58.82
N THR A 1000 -4.70 -18.38 57.58
CA THR A 1000 -3.45 -17.69 57.25
C THR A 1000 -3.48 -16.23 57.65
N VAL A 1001 -4.56 -15.51 57.31
CA VAL A 1001 -4.75 -14.12 57.72
C VAL A 1001 -4.78 -14.01 59.24
N LEU A 1002 -5.49 -14.91 59.92
CA LEU A 1002 -5.57 -14.91 61.38
C LEU A 1002 -4.20 -15.14 62.05
N ARG A 1003 -3.35 -16.01 61.46
CA ARG A 1003 -1.95 -16.23 61.87
C ARG A 1003 -1.12 -14.94 61.72
N GLU A 1004 -1.28 -14.23 60.61
CA GLU A 1004 -0.57 -12.96 60.36
C GLU A 1004 -1.00 -11.85 61.32
N GLU A 1005 -2.31 -11.72 61.58
CA GLU A 1005 -2.82 -10.80 62.59
C GLU A 1005 -2.31 -11.14 64.00
N THR A 1006 -2.14 -12.43 64.31
CA THR A 1006 -1.57 -12.90 65.58
C THR A 1006 -0.08 -12.54 65.69
N ALA A 1007 0.69 -12.69 64.62
CA ALA A 1007 2.10 -12.31 64.56
C ALA A 1007 2.30 -10.78 64.67
N ASP A 1008 1.47 -9.99 64.00
CA ASP A 1008 1.47 -8.53 64.13
C ASP A 1008 1.13 -8.08 65.56
N LEU A 1009 0.10 -8.70 66.16
CA LEU A 1009 -0.28 -8.42 67.54
C LEU A 1009 0.87 -8.73 68.51
N HIS A 1010 1.60 -9.83 68.26
CA HIS A 1010 2.80 -10.18 69.02
C HIS A 1010 3.91 -9.13 68.87
N GLY A 1011 4.21 -8.68 67.65
CA GLY A 1011 5.18 -7.60 67.40
C GLY A 1011 4.84 -6.32 68.15
N ARG A 1012 3.57 -5.87 68.06
CA ARG A 1012 3.07 -4.70 68.79
C ARG A 1012 3.10 -4.87 70.31
N GLN A 1013 2.93 -6.10 70.81
CA GLN A 1013 3.03 -6.42 72.24
C GLN A 1013 4.49 -6.42 72.71
N ALA A 1014 5.41 -6.96 71.92
CA ALA A 1014 6.84 -7.02 72.21
C ALA A 1014 7.48 -5.63 72.28
N GLU A 1015 7.12 -4.71 71.37
CA GLU A 1015 7.61 -3.33 71.38
C GLU A 1015 7.20 -2.52 72.62
N ARG A 1016 6.00 -2.79 73.16
CA ARG A 1016 5.43 -2.04 74.29
C ARG A 1016 5.70 -2.68 75.65
N GLY A 1017 5.99 -3.97 75.70
CA GLY A 1017 6.22 -4.74 76.92
C GLY A 1017 5.02 -4.91 77.87
N THR A 1018 3.83 -4.36 77.55
CA THR A 1018 2.62 -4.46 78.39
C THR A 1018 1.32 -4.54 77.58
N TRP A 1019 0.33 -5.28 78.09
CA TRP A 1019 -1.00 -5.45 77.47
C TRP A 1019 -1.92 -4.23 77.70
N SER A 1020 -2.03 -3.36 76.69
CA SER A 1020 -2.98 -2.23 76.70
C SER A 1020 -4.44 -2.66 76.46
N ARG A 1021 -5.41 -1.78 76.76
CA ARG A 1021 -6.85 -2.07 76.56
C ARG A 1021 -7.21 -2.34 75.09
N SER A 1022 -6.56 -1.68 74.13
CA SER A 1022 -6.77 -1.93 72.71
C SER A 1022 -6.22 -3.29 72.29
N LEU A 1023 -4.99 -3.64 72.72
CA LEU A 1023 -4.38 -4.94 72.42
C LEU A 1023 -5.19 -6.12 73.00
N ARG A 1024 -5.82 -5.96 74.16
CA ARG A 1024 -6.74 -6.99 74.71
C ARG A 1024 -8.03 -7.13 73.91
N ARG A 1025 -8.50 -6.06 73.29
CA ARG A 1025 -9.68 -6.10 72.41
C ARG A 1025 -9.34 -6.82 71.10
N ASP A 1026 -8.19 -6.51 70.53
CA ASP A 1026 -7.66 -7.18 69.34
C ASP A 1026 -7.48 -8.69 69.64
N LEU A 1027 -6.88 -9.05 70.78
CA LEU A 1027 -6.74 -10.44 71.23
C LEU A 1027 -8.10 -11.17 71.35
N ASN A 1028 -9.13 -10.53 71.91
CA ASN A 1028 -10.46 -11.14 71.99
C ASN A 1028 -11.10 -11.31 70.61
N THR A 1029 -10.88 -10.36 69.70
CA THR A 1029 -11.36 -10.46 68.31
C THR A 1029 -10.69 -11.64 67.60
N LEU A 1030 -9.39 -11.86 67.80
CA LEU A 1030 -8.68 -13.03 67.26
C LEU A 1030 -9.25 -14.35 67.79
N LYS A 1031 -9.61 -14.42 69.08
CA LYS A 1031 -10.24 -15.62 69.67
C LYS A 1031 -11.61 -15.92 69.07
N GLU A 1032 -12.44 -14.89 68.88
CA GLU A 1032 -13.75 -15.03 68.23
C GLU A 1032 -13.58 -15.57 66.80
N LYS A 1033 -12.68 -14.96 66.01
CA LYS A 1033 -12.35 -15.43 64.66
C LYS A 1033 -11.84 -16.89 64.66
N GLN A 1034 -10.96 -17.26 65.60
CA GLN A 1034 -10.43 -18.63 65.72
C GLN A 1034 -11.54 -19.64 66.07
N THR A 1035 -12.50 -19.24 66.91
CA THR A 1035 -13.65 -20.07 67.31
C THR A 1035 -14.59 -20.31 66.12
N ASP A 1036 -14.85 -19.27 65.33
CA ASP A 1036 -15.72 -19.38 64.17
C ASP A 1036 -15.08 -20.23 63.06
N LEU A 1037 -13.76 -20.14 62.86
CA LEU A 1037 -13.04 -21.04 61.94
C LEU A 1037 -13.11 -22.50 62.38
N GLU A 1038 -12.92 -22.78 63.68
CA GLU A 1038 -13.02 -24.16 64.21
C GLU A 1038 -14.40 -24.78 63.99
N LYS A 1039 -15.47 -24.00 64.23
CA LYS A 1039 -16.84 -24.45 63.95
C LYS A 1039 -17.07 -24.73 62.46
N ASN A 1040 -16.58 -23.86 61.58
CA ASN A 1040 -16.72 -24.06 60.14
C ASN A 1040 -15.97 -25.29 59.66
N VAL A 1041 -14.77 -25.57 60.19
CA VAL A 1041 -14.07 -26.84 59.90
C VAL A 1041 -14.86 -28.05 60.41
N SER A 1042 -15.49 -27.95 61.59
CA SER A 1042 -16.34 -29.02 62.12
C SER A 1042 -17.56 -29.32 61.23
N ILE A 1043 -18.18 -28.30 60.64
CA ILE A 1043 -19.31 -28.49 59.70
C ILE A 1043 -18.86 -29.30 58.48
N HIS A 1044 -17.75 -28.92 57.86
CA HIS A 1044 -17.24 -29.62 56.68
C HIS A 1044 -16.71 -31.01 57.02
N ARG A 1045 -16.18 -31.24 58.23
CA ARG A 1045 -15.80 -32.59 58.68
C ARG A 1045 -17.00 -33.54 58.73
N GLU A 1046 -18.17 -33.07 59.16
CA GLU A 1046 -19.39 -33.89 59.20
C GLU A 1046 -19.92 -34.21 57.80
N GLN A 1047 -19.69 -33.33 56.82
CA GLN A 1047 -20.05 -33.55 55.40
C GLN A 1047 -19.19 -34.65 54.73
N VAL A 1048 -17.99 -34.94 55.25
CA VAL A 1048 -17.03 -35.89 54.66
C VAL A 1048 -17.08 -37.25 55.36
N ALA A 1049 -18.30 -37.77 55.60
CA ALA A 1049 -18.51 -38.97 56.41
C ALA A 1049 -17.88 -40.25 55.82
N GLU A 1050 -17.74 -40.32 54.49
CA GLU A 1050 -17.29 -41.52 53.76
C GLU A 1050 -15.77 -41.59 53.55
N LEU A 1051 -15.01 -40.50 53.78
CA LEU A 1051 -13.55 -40.47 53.61
C LEU A 1051 -12.84 -40.44 54.98
N ASP A 1052 -12.57 -41.62 55.53
CA ASP A 1052 -12.04 -41.80 56.88
C ASP A 1052 -10.75 -41.02 57.16
N VAL A 1053 -9.81 -40.98 56.21
CA VAL A 1053 -8.55 -40.23 56.40
C VAL A 1053 -8.78 -38.72 56.39
N VAL A 1054 -9.60 -38.21 55.46
CA VAL A 1054 -9.90 -36.77 55.38
C VAL A 1054 -10.58 -36.29 56.65
N ARG A 1055 -11.59 -37.03 57.12
CA ARG A 1055 -12.28 -36.78 58.39
C ARG A 1055 -11.31 -36.72 59.58
N THR A 1056 -10.33 -37.62 59.59
CA THR A 1056 -9.32 -37.69 60.65
C THR A 1056 -8.37 -36.49 60.61
N VAL A 1057 -7.95 -36.06 59.42
CA VAL A 1057 -7.11 -34.86 59.27
C VAL A 1057 -7.86 -33.60 59.69
N LEU A 1058 -9.11 -33.42 59.25
CA LEU A 1058 -9.94 -32.28 59.67
C LEU A 1058 -10.18 -32.24 61.18
N LYS A 1059 -10.36 -33.41 61.82
CA LYS A 1059 -10.40 -33.49 63.28
C LYS A 1059 -9.09 -33.01 63.93
N SER A 1060 -7.95 -33.36 63.35
CA SER A 1060 -6.65 -32.87 63.85
C SER A 1060 -6.48 -31.36 63.66
N VAL A 1061 -7.05 -30.78 62.58
CA VAL A 1061 -7.10 -29.33 62.37
C VAL A 1061 -7.93 -28.66 63.46
N GLU A 1062 -9.10 -29.19 63.80
CA GLU A 1062 -9.91 -28.68 64.94
C GLU A 1062 -9.10 -28.69 66.26
N GLU A 1063 -8.36 -29.77 66.53
CA GLU A 1063 -7.54 -29.89 67.74
C GLU A 1063 -6.42 -28.84 67.78
N LEU A 1064 -5.75 -28.59 66.65
CA LEU A 1064 -4.75 -27.51 66.53
C LEU A 1064 -5.39 -26.13 66.71
N MET A 1065 -6.57 -25.89 66.12
CA MET A 1065 -7.30 -24.63 66.30
C MET A 1065 -7.70 -24.43 67.77
N ARG A 1066 -8.15 -25.49 68.48
CA ARG A 1066 -8.45 -25.43 69.92
C ARG A 1066 -7.21 -25.16 70.77
N GLU A 1067 -6.08 -25.75 70.43
CA GLU A 1067 -4.82 -25.47 71.13
C GLU A 1067 -4.38 -24.01 70.92
N SER A 1068 -4.50 -23.48 69.70
CA SER A 1068 -4.23 -22.05 69.45
C SER A 1068 -5.16 -21.13 70.25
N MET A 1069 -6.44 -21.47 70.42
CA MET A 1069 -7.36 -20.73 71.27
C MET A 1069 -6.89 -20.73 72.74
N ARG A 1070 -6.43 -21.88 73.25
CA ARG A 1070 -5.90 -22.02 74.62
C ARG A 1070 -4.65 -21.15 74.84
N LEU A 1071 -3.75 -21.09 73.86
CA LEU A 1071 -2.56 -20.24 73.90
C LEU A 1071 -2.94 -18.74 73.89
N LEU A 1072 -3.85 -18.34 73.00
CA LEU A 1072 -4.39 -16.98 72.95
C LEU A 1072 -5.13 -16.60 74.26
N GLU A 1073 -5.80 -17.56 74.91
CA GLU A 1073 -6.44 -17.39 76.22
C GLU A 1073 -5.43 -17.06 77.32
N ASN A 1074 -4.29 -17.73 77.30
CA ASN A 1074 -3.18 -17.50 78.22
C ASN A 1074 -2.35 -16.25 77.88
N GLN A 1075 -2.77 -15.46 76.88
CA GLN A 1075 -2.05 -14.28 76.36
C GLN A 1075 -0.70 -14.62 75.73
N GLU A 1076 -0.53 -15.86 75.29
CA GLU A 1076 0.61 -16.29 74.49
C GLU A 1076 0.27 -16.01 73.02
N THR A 1077 1.04 -15.14 72.38
CA THR A 1077 0.89 -14.77 70.95
C THR A 1077 2.19 -15.00 70.18
N GLY A 1078 3.19 -15.59 70.84
CA GLY A 1078 4.53 -15.78 70.28
C GLY A 1078 4.61 -16.94 69.30
N GLU A 1079 5.85 -17.33 69.00
CA GLU A 1079 6.19 -18.32 67.97
C GLU A 1079 5.43 -19.66 68.12
N SER A 1080 5.21 -20.11 69.36
CA SER A 1080 4.43 -21.32 69.66
C SER A 1080 2.99 -21.26 69.15
N THR A 1081 2.34 -20.09 69.24
CA THR A 1081 0.94 -19.89 68.82
C THR A 1081 0.83 -19.81 67.30
N THR A 1082 1.72 -19.04 66.67
CA THR A 1082 1.78 -18.92 65.21
C THR A 1082 2.16 -20.23 64.53
N GLN A 1083 2.99 -21.07 65.18
CA GLN A 1083 3.37 -22.39 64.66
C GLN A 1083 2.19 -23.37 64.67
N VAL A 1084 1.39 -23.38 65.75
CA VAL A 1084 0.17 -24.21 65.82
C VAL A 1084 -0.85 -23.77 64.77
N GLN A 1085 -1.03 -22.45 64.58
CA GLN A 1085 -1.90 -21.93 63.52
C GLN A 1085 -1.37 -22.29 62.12
N GLN A 1086 -0.05 -22.26 61.91
CA GLN A 1086 0.56 -22.69 60.65
C GLN A 1086 0.31 -24.17 60.36
N SER A 1087 0.46 -25.05 61.35
CA SER A 1087 0.18 -26.47 61.17
C SER A 1087 -1.29 -26.73 60.82
N ALA A 1088 -2.23 -25.90 61.30
CA ALA A 1088 -3.64 -25.97 60.90
C ALA A 1088 -3.82 -25.58 59.42
N VAL A 1089 -3.15 -24.52 58.95
CA VAL A 1089 -3.14 -24.10 57.54
C VAL A 1089 -2.57 -25.20 56.65
N ASP A 1090 -1.38 -25.73 56.98
CA ASP A 1090 -0.68 -26.72 56.17
C ASP A 1090 -1.52 -28.00 56.01
N ARG A 1091 -2.25 -28.42 57.05
CA ARG A 1091 -3.14 -29.59 57.00
C ARG A 1091 -4.40 -29.33 56.20
N LEU A 1092 -4.99 -28.14 56.29
CA LEU A 1092 -6.12 -27.77 55.43
C LEU A 1092 -5.68 -27.76 53.96
N LEU A 1093 -4.55 -27.14 53.65
CA LEU A 1093 -4.01 -27.11 52.28
C LEU A 1093 -3.65 -28.50 51.76
N ALA A 1094 -3.12 -29.39 52.60
CA ALA A 1094 -2.87 -30.78 52.21
C ALA A 1094 -4.16 -31.55 51.89
N VAL A 1095 -5.26 -31.25 52.59
CA VAL A 1095 -6.59 -31.82 52.26
C VAL A 1095 -7.10 -31.22 50.94
N VAL A 1096 -6.96 -29.92 50.75
CA VAL A 1096 -7.35 -29.22 49.51
C VAL A 1096 -6.59 -29.77 48.30
N GLU A 1097 -5.25 -29.90 48.38
CA GLU A 1097 -4.40 -30.42 47.32
C GLU A 1097 -4.79 -31.84 46.90
N VAL A 1098 -5.25 -32.64 47.87
CA VAL A 1098 -5.64 -34.03 47.64
C VAL A 1098 -7.08 -34.15 47.13
N LEU A 1099 -7.98 -33.24 47.52
CA LEU A 1099 -9.38 -33.19 47.05
C LEU A 1099 -9.51 -32.52 45.68
N ALA A 1100 -8.59 -31.60 45.34
CA ALA A 1100 -8.51 -31.01 44.02
C ALA A 1100 -8.11 -32.10 42.99
N PRO A 1101 -8.82 -32.23 41.86
CA PRO A 1101 -8.53 -33.27 40.88
C PRO A 1101 -7.17 -33.04 40.19
N ASP A 1102 -6.42 -34.12 39.96
CA ASP A 1102 -5.24 -34.10 39.06
C ASP A 1102 -5.71 -33.70 37.64
N GLU A 1103 -5.37 -32.50 37.17
CA GLU A 1103 -5.59 -32.12 35.76
C GLU A 1103 -4.61 -32.80 34.79
N GLU A 1104 -3.52 -33.39 35.29
CA GLU A 1104 -2.35 -33.78 34.46
C GLU A 1104 -2.35 -35.23 33.91
N GLN A 1105 -3.47 -35.96 33.83
CA GLN A 1105 -3.46 -37.33 33.27
C GLN A 1105 -4.42 -37.60 32.11
N GLN A 1106 -4.97 -36.57 31.47
CA GLN A 1106 -5.74 -36.74 30.22
C GLN A 1106 -4.95 -36.48 28.93
N SER A 1107 -3.68 -36.04 29.00
CA SER A 1107 -2.91 -35.65 27.81
C SER A 1107 -2.09 -36.75 27.14
N ASP A 1108 -2.24 -38.04 27.50
CA ASP A 1108 -1.44 -39.14 26.91
C ASP A 1108 -2.26 -40.29 26.27
N ALA A 1109 -3.55 -40.05 26.01
CA ALA A 1109 -4.35 -40.94 25.16
C ALA A 1109 -4.56 -40.30 23.77
N GLY A 1110 -3.67 -40.62 22.84
CA GLY A 1110 -3.82 -40.22 21.43
C GLY A 1110 -5.12 -40.75 20.80
N PRO A 1111 -5.69 -40.05 19.78
CA PRO A 1111 -6.94 -40.44 19.17
C PRO A 1111 -6.70 -41.53 18.12
N SER A 1112 -6.82 -42.81 18.49
CA SER A 1112 -7.04 -43.90 17.53
C SER A 1112 -7.40 -45.23 18.19
N GLY A 1113 -8.69 -45.51 18.28
CA GLY A 1113 -9.23 -46.85 18.54
C GLY A 1113 -10.76 -46.84 18.55
N PRO A 1114 -11.44 -47.76 17.85
CA PRO A 1114 -12.90 -47.84 17.91
C PRO A 1114 -13.34 -48.32 19.31
N PRO A 1115 -14.53 -47.93 19.80
CA PRO A 1115 -14.96 -48.28 21.15
C PRO A 1115 -15.30 -49.76 21.20
N ALA A 1116 -14.44 -50.54 21.87
CA ALA A 1116 -14.78 -51.89 22.28
C ALA A 1116 -15.54 -51.79 23.60
N GLY A 1117 -16.83 -52.13 23.58
CA GLY A 1117 -17.68 -52.19 24.75
C GLY A 1117 -17.13 -53.17 25.79
N GLN A 1118 -16.66 -52.64 26.91
CA GLN A 1118 -16.63 -53.33 28.20
C GLN A 1118 -16.95 -52.29 29.29
N PRO A 1119 -17.86 -52.61 30.23
CA PRO A 1119 -18.19 -51.71 31.32
C PRO A 1119 -16.96 -51.49 32.20
N THR A 1120 -16.44 -50.26 32.24
CA THR A 1120 -15.54 -49.81 33.30
C THR A 1120 -16.30 -49.88 34.61
N SER A 1121 -15.92 -50.85 35.43
CA SER A 1121 -16.61 -51.23 36.65
C SER A 1121 -16.31 -50.25 37.80
N GLU A 1122 -17.21 -50.21 38.78
CA GLU A 1122 -17.09 -49.54 40.10
C GLU A 1122 -15.73 -49.65 40.83
N PRO A 1123 -14.85 -50.66 40.64
CA PRO A 1123 -13.55 -50.71 41.32
C PRO A 1123 -12.65 -49.50 41.03
N GLN A 1124 -12.82 -48.80 39.91
CA GLN A 1124 -11.95 -47.66 39.56
C GLN A 1124 -12.20 -46.41 40.42
N SER A 1125 -13.45 -46.11 40.81
CA SER A 1125 -13.76 -44.96 41.67
C SER A 1125 -13.25 -45.19 43.09
N GLN A 1126 -13.50 -46.38 43.66
CA GLN A 1126 -12.99 -46.76 44.98
C GLN A 1126 -11.45 -46.73 45.01
N ASN A 1127 -10.79 -47.22 43.96
CA ASN A 1127 -9.32 -47.18 43.89
C ASN A 1127 -8.77 -45.74 43.82
N ARG A 1128 -9.49 -44.80 43.19
CA ARG A 1128 -9.12 -43.37 43.21
C ARG A 1128 -9.28 -42.77 44.61
N HIS A 1129 -10.38 -43.04 45.32
CA HIS A 1129 -10.55 -42.55 46.70
C HIS A 1129 -9.48 -43.11 47.65
N ILE A 1130 -9.06 -44.36 47.46
CA ILE A 1130 -7.97 -44.97 48.21
C ILE A 1130 -6.63 -44.29 47.86
N ALA A 1131 -6.34 -44.05 46.58
CA ALA A 1131 -5.12 -43.36 46.14
C ALA A 1131 -5.03 -41.93 46.70
N MET A 1132 -6.16 -41.21 46.69
CA MET A 1132 -6.33 -39.89 47.30
C MET A 1132 -5.98 -39.94 48.79
N GLN A 1133 -6.62 -40.82 49.55
CA GLN A 1133 -6.37 -40.97 50.99
C GLN A 1133 -4.92 -41.39 51.30
N LEU A 1134 -4.27 -42.18 50.44
CA LEU A 1134 -2.84 -42.52 50.56
C LEU A 1134 -1.92 -41.32 50.35
N ARG A 1135 -2.22 -40.43 49.39
CA ARG A 1135 -1.47 -39.18 49.21
C ARG A 1135 -1.57 -38.30 50.45
N LEU A 1136 -2.77 -38.19 51.03
CA LEU A 1136 -2.97 -37.45 52.27
C LEU A 1136 -2.15 -38.04 53.43
N LEU A 1137 -2.14 -39.37 53.61
CA LEU A 1137 -1.29 -40.03 54.61
C LEU A 1137 0.20 -39.78 54.37
N ARG A 1138 0.64 -39.70 53.10
CA ARG A 1138 2.02 -39.35 52.75
C ARG A 1138 2.36 -37.91 53.17
N HIS A 1139 1.46 -36.96 52.96
CA HIS A 1139 1.63 -35.57 53.45
C HIS A 1139 1.69 -35.54 54.97
N MET A 1140 0.81 -36.25 55.67
CA MET A 1140 0.86 -36.35 57.14
C MET A 1140 2.20 -36.93 57.63
N GLN A 1141 2.70 -37.98 56.99
CA GLN A 1141 3.99 -38.56 57.35
C GLN A 1141 5.15 -37.58 57.13
N ALA A 1142 5.11 -36.78 56.06
CA ALA A 1142 6.09 -35.75 55.79
C ALA A 1142 6.06 -34.62 56.84
N ASP A 1143 4.86 -34.17 57.25
CA ASP A 1143 4.67 -33.19 58.34
C ASP A 1143 5.25 -33.72 59.66
N ILE A 1144 4.93 -34.96 60.03
CA ILE A 1144 5.47 -35.60 61.24
C ILE A 1144 7.01 -35.67 61.19
N ASN A 1145 7.59 -36.04 60.06
CA ASN A 1145 9.04 -36.10 59.89
C ASN A 1145 9.68 -34.72 60.09
N ARG A 1146 9.14 -33.67 59.45
CA ARG A 1146 9.62 -32.29 59.59
C ARG A 1146 9.52 -31.79 61.03
N ARG A 1147 8.39 -32.02 61.71
CA ARG A 1147 8.21 -31.62 63.11
C ARG A 1147 9.13 -32.40 64.06
N THR A 1148 9.42 -33.66 63.76
CA THR A 1148 10.39 -34.48 64.51
C THR A 1148 11.81 -33.92 64.37
N GLU A 1149 12.20 -33.49 63.16
CA GLU A 1149 13.49 -32.84 62.92
C GLU A 1149 13.63 -31.52 63.70
N LEU A 1150 12.61 -30.64 63.63
CA LEU A 1150 12.58 -29.38 64.37
C LEU A 1150 12.67 -29.59 65.88
N LEU A 1151 11.94 -30.58 66.43
CA LEU A 1151 12.05 -30.95 67.85
C LEU A 1151 13.43 -31.48 68.22
N GLY A 1152 14.08 -32.22 67.31
CA GLY A 1152 15.46 -32.65 67.49
C GLY A 1152 16.44 -31.48 67.54
N GLU A 1153 16.27 -30.49 66.69
CA GLU A 1153 17.08 -29.26 66.68
C GLU A 1153 16.88 -28.42 67.95
N GLN A 1154 15.63 -28.27 68.41
CA GLN A 1154 15.30 -27.56 69.65
C GLN A 1154 15.83 -28.29 70.90
N ALA A 1155 15.69 -29.60 70.95
CA ALA A 1155 16.23 -30.42 72.04
C ALA A 1155 17.77 -30.35 72.13
N ALA A 1156 18.45 -30.14 71.00
CA ALA A 1156 19.89 -29.92 70.95
C ALA A 1156 20.32 -28.54 71.49
N GLN A 1157 19.42 -27.55 71.51
CA GLN A 1157 19.69 -26.18 71.99
C GLN A 1157 19.35 -25.99 73.48
N ASP A 1158 18.22 -26.53 73.95
CA ASP A 1158 17.66 -26.22 75.28
C ASP A 1158 17.86 -27.31 76.35
N GLY A 1159 18.43 -28.46 75.98
CA GLY A 1159 18.65 -29.61 76.87
C GLY A 1159 17.40 -30.48 77.09
N GLU A 1160 17.60 -31.77 77.35
CA GLU A 1160 16.60 -32.87 77.27
C GLU A 1160 15.31 -32.72 78.12
N GLY A 1161 15.19 -31.71 78.97
CA GLY A 1161 14.17 -31.62 80.02
C GLY A 1161 12.79 -31.10 79.62
N GLN A 1162 12.62 -30.42 78.47
CA GLN A 1162 11.35 -29.74 78.11
C GLN A 1162 10.55 -30.40 76.96
N SER A 1163 10.97 -31.56 76.44
CA SER A 1163 10.43 -32.12 75.18
C SER A 1163 9.48 -33.34 75.33
N SER A 1164 9.21 -33.84 76.54
CA SER A 1164 8.48 -35.12 76.72
C SER A 1164 7.03 -35.11 76.20
N GLU A 1165 6.33 -33.97 76.25
CA GLU A 1165 4.92 -33.89 75.85
C GLU A 1165 4.76 -33.77 74.33
N ALA A 1166 5.62 -32.98 73.68
CA ALA A 1166 5.68 -32.86 72.22
C ALA A 1166 6.13 -34.17 71.54
N GLN A 1167 7.05 -34.91 72.17
CA GLN A 1167 7.45 -36.26 71.72
C GLN A 1167 6.30 -37.27 71.83
N ALA A 1168 5.52 -37.21 72.90
CA ALA A 1168 4.34 -38.07 73.07
C ALA A 1168 3.26 -37.78 72.02
N ALA A 1169 3.02 -36.49 71.71
CA ALA A 1169 2.09 -36.07 70.67
C ALA A 1169 2.50 -36.56 69.27
N LEU A 1170 3.78 -36.39 68.88
CA LEU A 1170 4.26 -36.92 67.60
C LEU A 1170 4.21 -38.45 67.53
N ALA A 1171 4.52 -39.15 68.62
CA ALA A 1171 4.41 -40.60 68.67
C ALA A 1171 2.96 -41.09 68.51
N GLN A 1172 1.99 -40.37 69.07
CA GLN A 1172 0.57 -40.65 68.91
C GLN A 1172 0.11 -40.40 67.46
N GLU A 1173 0.48 -39.28 66.85
CA GLU A 1173 0.18 -38.98 65.44
C GLU A 1173 0.80 -40.03 64.51
N GLN A 1174 2.03 -40.46 64.76
CA GLN A 1174 2.70 -41.53 64.01
C GLN A 1174 1.98 -42.88 64.12
N SER A 1175 1.45 -43.21 65.30
CA SER A 1175 0.64 -44.41 65.51
C SER A 1175 -0.66 -44.34 64.70
N GLN A 1176 -1.29 -43.16 64.64
CA GLN A 1176 -2.54 -42.94 63.92
C GLN A 1176 -2.36 -43.08 62.40
N VAL A 1177 -1.29 -42.54 61.82
CA VAL A 1177 -0.94 -42.74 60.40
C VAL A 1177 -0.71 -44.23 60.09
N ALA A 1178 -0.09 -44.97 61.01
CA ALA A 1178 0.14 -46.41 60.86
C ALA A 1178 -1.18 -47.23 60.92
N GLU A 1179 -2.16 -46.81 61.72
CA GLU A 1179 -3.47 -47.46 61.79
C GLU A 1179 -4.31 -47.18 60.54
N LEU A 1180 -4.38 -45.92 60.09
CA LEU A 1180 -5.11 -45.53 58.88
C LEU A 1180 -4.54 -46.18 57.62
N SER A 1181 -3.22 -46.29 57.51
CA SER A 1181 -2.59 -46.98 56.36
C SER A 1181 -2.91 -48.47 56.33
N ARG A 1182 -3.02 -49.15 57.48
CA ARG A 1182 -3.48 -50.54 57.56
C ARG A 1182 -4.94 -50.69 57.16
N ALA A 1183 -5.80 -49.78 57.62
CA ALA A 1183 -7.22 -49.79 57.27
C ALA A 1183 -7.46 -49.62 55.75
N LEU A 1184 -6.78 -48.65 55.13
CA LEU A 1184 -6.85 -48.45 53.68
C LEU A 1184 -6.31 -49.65 52.89
N LEU A 1185 -5.23 -50.28 53.36
CA LEU A 1185 -4.68 -51.47 52.71
C LEU A 1185 -5.67 -52.64 52.78
N GLN A 1186 -6.41 -52.80 53.88
CA GLN A 1186 -7.45 -53.80 54.00
C GLN A 1186 -8.63 -53.51 53.06
N GLN A 1187 -9.05 -52.25 52.95
CA GLN A 1187 -10.11 -51.82 52.02
C GLN A 1187 -9.72 -52.03 50.55
N PHE A 1188 -8.46 -51.72 50.18
CA PHE A 1188 -7.94 -51.97 48.84
C PHE A 1188 -7.89 -53.46 48.48
N LEU A 1189 -7.52 -54.32 49.43
CA LEU A 1189 -7.55 -55.76 49.21
C LEU A 1189 -8.98 -56.29 49.04
N GLN A 1190 -9.97 -55.69 49.71
CA GLN A 1190 -11.39 -56.04 49.54
C GLN A 1190 -11.94 -55.59 48.18
N SER A 1191 -11.56 -54.41 47.67
CA SER A 1191 -12.03 -53.90 46.36
C SER A 1191 -11.49 -54.69 45.16
N GLN A 1192 -10.37 -55.41 45.32
CA GLN A 1192 -9.74 -56.21 44.26
C GLN A 1192 -10.36 -57.61 44.08
N THR A 1193 -11.16 -58.10 45.02
CA THR A 1193 -11.77 -59.43 44.97
C THR A 1193 -13.27 -59.35 45.29
N PRO A 1194 -14.14 -59.12 44.30
CA PRO A 1194 -15.59 -59.14 44.53
C PRO A 1194 -16.14 -60.55 44.76
N ASP A 1195 -15.37 -61.60 44.42
CA ASP A 1195 -15.94 -62.93 44.16
C ASP A 1195 -15.14 -64.08 44.82
N ILE A 1196 -14.77 -63.96 46.10
CA ILE A 1196 -14.31 -65.09 46.93
C ILE A 1196 -14.78 -64.91 48.39
N GLN A 1197 -16.03 -65.29 48.70
CA GLN A 1197 -16.43 -66.26 49.76
C GLN A 1197 -17.91 -66.13 50.16
N PRO A 1198 -18.59 -67.28 50.34
CA PRO A 1198 -18.52 -67.98 51.63
C PRO A 1198 -18.00 -69.41 51.46
N MET A 1199 -16.72 -69.63 51.79
CA MET A 1199 -16.15 -70.97 51.96
C MET A 1199 -15.29 -71.10 53.23
N LEU A 1200 -15.41 -70.17 54.18
CA LEU A 1200 -14.74 -70.27 55.49
C LEU A 1200 -15.75 -70.24 56.66
N GLU A 1201 -16.83 -71.02 56.54
CA GLU A 1201 -17.69 -71.37 57.69
C GLU A 1201 -17.91 -72.88 57.85
N HIS A 1202 -17.10 -73.72 57.20
CA HIS A 1202 -17.13 -75.18 57.41
C HIS A 1202 -15.72 -75.71 57.64
N GLU A 1203 -15.17 -75.49 58.83
CA GLU A 1203 -14.32 -76.46 59.55
C GLU A 1203 -13.97 -75.94 60.95
N GLU A 1204 -14.97 -75.95 61.84
CA GLU A 1204 -14.71 -76.13 63.27
C GLU A 1204 -15.58 -77.29 63.78
N THR A 1205 -14.96 -78.45 64.00
CA THR A 1205 -15.22 -79.36 65.13
C THR A 1205 -14.03 -80.33 65.28
N PRO A 1206 -13.79 -80.87 66.49
CA PRO A 1206 -12.45 -80.94 67.07
C PRO A 1206 -11.81 -82.34 67.02
N GLU A 1207 -10.47 -82.37 66.91
CA GLU A 1207 -9.57 -83.34 67.57
C GLU A 1207 -8.28 -82.65 68.01
#